data_AF-A0AAE4ALQ6-F1
#
_entry.id   AF-A0AAE4ALQ6-F1
#
_cell.length_a   1.000
_cell.length_b   1.000
_cell.length_c   1.000
_cell.angle_alpha   90.00
_cell.angle_beta   90.00
_cell.angle_gamma   90.00
#
_symmetry.space_group_name_H-M   'P 1'
#
loop_
_entity.id
_entity.type
_entity.pdbx_description
1 polymer ?
#
loop_
_entity_poly.entity_id
_entity_poly.type
_entity_poly.pdbx_seq_one_letter_code
_entity_poly.pdbx_strand_id
1 'polypeptide(L)'
;MSKRENPTPKSPDEGGGFKNGQTLLIIVIAALLTLAAVSFLRGQMKQGSTKEIPYNQFLQMVDDGSVQAVVIKNGQISIEMKPEAKGYSAKTSYYTVRMDEDGELAERLYKAGVETRRERQDTAAIIYSVVSFVFPFLMVLFFMNFMMRRMGGGGIMGVGKSNAKLFVQKETGITFADVAGEDEAKESLTEIVDFLHNPQRFTKIGAKLPKGALLVGPPGTGKTLLAKAVAGEAKVPFFSLSGSDFVEMFVGVGASRVRDLFRQAQENAPCIIFIDEIDAIGKSRDSRFGGNDEREQTLNQLLSEMDGFDSSKGLLVLGATNRPEILDPALLRPGRFDRRVIVERPDLKGRVAILKVHAKDVLMDDTVDLEAIGLATSGAVGSDLANMINEAAILAVKGNRKAVSQKDLFEAVEVVLVGKEKKDRVMNQKERRIVSYHEVGHALISALQKNSEPVQKITIVPRTMGALGYVMYVPEEETYLKSRRELEDMLVSLLGGRAAEQIVFGNVTTGAENDIEKATGIAKAMVTKYGMSSNFGLMGLARTEDQYLSGRTVMDCADVTAAQVDEEVKKILKDAYDKALSMLAENRDVMDKIADFLINRETITGREFMEILRRTKKMEPPSSEKKVILV
;
A
#
# COMPACT_ATOMS: atom_id res chain seq x y z
N MET A 1 29.01 37.24 -54.86
CA MET A 1 28.76 37.74 -53.49
C MET A 1 27.92 36.68 -52.80
N SER A 2 28.23 36.05 -51.68
CA SER A 2 29.20 36.28 -50.61
C SER A 2 29.53 34.91 -49.99
N LYS A 3 30.71 34.79 -49.39
CA LYS A 3 31.42 33.57 -48.98
C LYS A 3 30.64 32.70 -47.97
N ARG A 4 30.76 31.37 -48.13
CA ARG A 4 30.52 30.37 -47.07
C ARG A 4 31.68 30.46 -46.07
N GLU A 5 31.38 30.82 -44.82
CA GLU A 5 32.31 30.71 -43.70
C GLU A 5 32.20 29.32 -43.07
N ASN A 6 33.31 28.58 -43.08
CA ASN A 6 33.53 27.44 -42.20
C ASN A 6 33.72 27.94 -40.77
N PRO A 7 33.16 27.28 -39.73
CA PRO A 7 33.60 27.51 -38.38
C PRO A 7 34.95 26.81 -38.15
N THR A 8 35.99 27.60 -37.94
CA THR A 8 37.30 27.15 -37.43
C THR A 8 37.18 26.61 -36.00
N PRO A 9 38.06 25.66 -35.61
CA PRO A 9 37.94 24.92 -34.36
C PRO A 9 38.32 25.78 -33.16
N LYS A 10 37.52 25.75 -32.09
CA LYS A 10 37.97 26.23 -30.78
C LYS A 10 38.98 25.24 -30.23
N SER A 11 40.18 25.74 -29.97
CA SER A 11 41.25 25.10 -29.21
C SER A 11 40.76 24.68 -27.80
N PRO A 12 41.36 23.64 -27.21
CA PRO A 12 41.00 23.17 -25.89
C PRO A 12 41.38 24.22 -24.85
N ASP A 13 40.40 24.74 -24.12
CA ASP A 13 40.68 25.54 -22.93
C ASP A 13 41.45 24.68 -21.94
N GLU A 14 42.67 25.15 -21.66
CA GLU A 14 43.62 24.58 -20.74
C GLU A 14 43.00 24.44 -19.34
N GLY A 15 43.35 23.32 -18.69
CA GLY A 15 42.83 22.94 -17.39
C GLY A 15 43.03 24.02 -16.33
N GLY A 16 41.92 24.59 -15.86
CA GLY A 16 41.85 25.37 -14.64
C GLY A 16 42.24 24.49 -13.46
N GLY A 17 43.50 24.60 -13.04
CA GLY A 17 44.08 23.89 -11.92
C GLY A 17 43.21 23.99 -10.66
N PHE A 18 43.08 22.87 -9.96
CA PHE A 18 42.51 22.84 -8.62
C PHE A 18 43.10 23.99 -7.79
N LYS A 19 42.26 24.85 -7.22
CA LYS A 19 42.70 25.86 -6.24
C LYS A 19 43.52 25.12 -5.19
N ASN A 20 44.78 25.49 -4.98
CA ASN A 20 45.73 24.78 -4.11
C ASN A 20 45.15 24.38 -2.74
N GLY A 21 44.17 25.14 -2.20
CA GLY A 21 43.45 24.79 -0.97
C GLY A 21 42.52 23.57 -1.03
N GLN A 22 41.88 23.28 -2.18
CA GLN A 22 41.03 22.09 -2.34
C GLN A 22 41.87 20.82 -2.46
N THR A 23 42.99 20.88 -3.18
CA THR A 23 43.96 19.77 -3.26
C THR A 23 44.57 19.49 -1.90
N LEU A 24 44.91 20.54 -1.14
CA LEU A 24 45.37 20.43 0.24
C LEU A 24 44.33 19.76 1.15
N LEU A 25 43.05 20.16 1.06
CA LEU A 25 41.99 19.57 1.87
C LEU A 25 41.80 18.07 1.59
N ILE A 26 41.83 17.67 0.31
CA ILE A 26 41.73 16.26 -0.10
C ILE A 26 42.92 15.46 0.43
N ILE A 27 44.13 16.01 0.38
CA ILE A 27 45.34 15.37 0.91
C ILE A 27 45.25 15.21 2.43
N VAL A 28 44.73 16.22 3.15
CA VAL A 28 44.53 16.15 4.61
C VAL A 28 43.50 15.09 4.98
N ILE A 29 42.37 15.02 4.27
CA ILE A 29 41.34 13.99 4.49
C ILE A 29 41.90 12.60 4.21
N ALA A 30 42.63 12.42 3.10
CA ALA A 30 43.30 11.17 2.79
C ALA A 30 44.28 10.75 3.89
N ALA A 31 45.06 11.70 4.43
CA ALA A 31 46.05 11.45 5.47
C ALA A 31 45.38 10.99 6.77
N LEU A 32 44.28 11.64 7.18
CA LEU A 32 43.49 11.24 8.35
C LEU A 32 42.86 9.85 8.17
N LEU A 33 42.28 9.57 7.00
CA LEU A 33 41.70 8.25 6.70
C LEU A 33 42.76 7.15 6.73
N THR A 34 43.96 7.40 6.21
CA THR A 34 45.04 6.42 6.34
C THR A 34 45.52 6.24 7.76
N LEU A 35 45.61 7.29 8.55
CA LEU A 35 46.01 7.17 9.95
C LEU A 35 45.01 6.30 10.71
N ALA A 36 43.71 6.51 10.48
CA ALA A 36 42.64 5.69 11.04
C ALA A 36 42.71 4.24 10.55
N ALA A 37 42.88 4.01 9.24
CA ALA A 37 42.97 2.67 8.67
C ALA A 37 44.18 1.88 9.17
N VAL A 38 45.36 2.52 9.23
CA VAL A 38 46.58 1.87 9.77
C VAL A 38 46.46 1.61 11.27
N SER A 39 45.85 2.52 12.02
CA SER A 39 45.58 2.32 13.46
C SER A 39 44.63 1.13 13.67
N PHE A 40 43.56 1.04 12.88
CA PHE A 40 42.60 -0.06 12.93
C PHE A 40 43.24 -1.40 12.54
N LEU A 41 44.02 -1.43 11.45
CA LEU A 41 44.74 -2.63 11.01
C LEU A 41 45.79 -3.09 12.03
N ARG A 42 46.55 -2.16 12.64
CA ARG A 42 47.47 -2.50 13.74
C ARG A 42 46.72 -3.01 14.97
N GLY A 43 45.56 -2.44 15.28
CA GLY A 43 44.68 -2.90 16.36
C GLY A 43 44.24 -4.34 16.14
N GLN A 44 43.80 -4.68 14.92
CA GLN A 44 43.44 -6.06 14.57
C GLN A 44 44.63 -7.01 14.54
N MET A 45 45.78 -6.61 13.99
CA MET A 45 46.97 -7.48 13.96
C MET A 45 47.53 -7.76 15.37
N LYS A 46 47.37 -6.86 16.34
CA LYS A 46 47.72 -7.11 17.74
C LYS A 46 46.73 -8.00 18.51
N GLN A 47 45.51 -8.21 17.99
CA GLN A 47 44.52 -9.10 18.61
C GLN A 47 44.77 -10.60 18.32
N GLY A 48 45.82 -10.93 17.56
CA GLY A 48 46.31 -12.31 17.41
C GLY A 48 47.06 -12.80 18.65
N SER A 49 46.31 -13.25 19.66
CA SER A 49 46.71 -14.20 20.72
C SER A 49 48.09 -14.04 21.40
N THR A 50 48.46 -12.82 21.79
CA THR A 50 49.51 -12.60 22.81
C THR A 50 48.89 -12.58 24.21
N LYS A 51 49.33 -13.47 25.11
CA LYS A 51 48.82 -13.55 26.50
C LYS A 51 49.94 -13.20 27.48
N GLU A 52 49.70 -12.19 28.31
CA GLU A 52 50.61 -11.82 29.40
C GLU A 52 50.45 -12.81 30.56
N ILE A 53 51.58 -13.35 31.05
CA ILE A 53 51.64 -14.22 32.22
C ILE A 53 52.34 -13.45 33.36
N PRO A 54 51.80 -13.45 34.59
CA PRO A 54 52.49 -12.91 35.77
C PRO A 54 53.85 -13.55 35.98
N TYR A 55 54.84 -12.76 36.40
CA TYR A 55 56.23 -13.22 36.55
C TYR A 55 56.37 -14.46 37.47
N ASN A 56 55.63 -14.51 38.58
CA ASN A 56 55.63 -15.66 39.49
C ASN A 56 55.10 -16.95 38.83
N GLN A 57 54.11 -16.83 37.95
CA GLN A 57 53.57 -17.96 37.22
C GLN A 57 54.53 -18.44 36.12
N PHE A 58 55.28 -17.52 35.52
CA PHE A 58 56.40 -17.88 34.64
C PHE A 58 57.49 -18.67 35.38
N LEU A 59 57.89 -18.24 36.58
CA LEU A 59 58.88 -18.97 37.38
C LEU A 59 58.41 -20.40 37.70
N GLN A 60 57.15 -20.58 38.09
CA GLN A 60 56.57 -21.91 38.30
C GLN A 60 56.62 -22.78 37.03
N MET A 61 56.33 -22.21 35.86
CA MET A 61 56.39 -22.96 34.59
C MET A 61 57.82 -23.36 34.22
N VAL A 62 58.83 -22.59 34.64
CA VAL A 62 60.25 -22.94 34.48
C VAL A 62 60.62 -24.07 35.42
N ASP A 63 60.22 -24.00 36.69
CA ASP A 63 60.49 -25.04 37.70
C ASP A 63 59.79 -26.38 37.35
N ASP A 64 58.57 -26.31 36.80
CA ASP A 64 57.80 -27.47 36.31
C ASP A 64 58.33 -28.05 34.97
N GLY A 65 59.38 -27.48 34.40
CA GLY A 65 60.03 -27.96 33.17
C GLY A 65 59.22 -27.75 31.88
N SER A 66 58.20 -26.90 31.92
CA SER A 66 57.23 -26.66 30.83
C SER A 66 57.71 -25.65 29.78
N VAL A 67 58.81 -24.96 30.03
CA VAL A 67 59.41 -23.95 29.14
C VAL A 67 60.54 -24.58 28.31
N GLN A 68 60.57 -24.28 27.01
CA GLN A 68 61.59 -24.75 26.05
C GLN A 68 62.67 -23.71 25.81
N ALA A 69 62.27 -22.48 25.49
CA ALA A 69 63.18 -21.38 25.20
C ALA A 69 62.62 -20.04 25.69
N VAL A 70 63.52 -19.12 25.99
CA VAL A 70 63.20 -17.78 26.46
C VAL A 70 63.96 -16.75 25.63
N VAL A 71 63.23 -15.82 25.03
CA VAL A 71 63.81 -14.73 24.23
C VAL A 71 63.61 -13.40 24.94
N ILE A 72 64.72 -12.73 25.29
CA ILE A 72 64.68 -11.46 26.01
C ILE A 72 64.79 -10.31 25.01
N LYS A 73 63.73 -9.49 24.90
CA LYS A 73 63.68 -8.28 24.06
C LYS A 73 63.20 -7.08 24.88
N ASN A 74 64.03 -6.03 24.98
CA ASN A 74 63.66 -4.71 25.52
C ASN A 74 62.81 -4.74 26.82
N GLY A 75 63.25 -5.48 27.85
CA GLY A 75 62.56 -5.55 29.16
C GLY A 75 61.43 -6.57 29.24
N GLN A 76 61.08 -7.23 28.13
CA GLN A 76 60.06 -8.26 28.04
C GLN A 76 60.69 -9.61 27.72
N ILE A 77 60.19 -10.65 28.38
CA ILE A 77 60.61 -12.03 28.26
C ILE A 77 59.53 -12.76 27.47
N SER A 78 59.83 -13.15 26.23
CA SER A 78 58.96 -14.02 25.43
C SER A 78 59.24 -15.47 25.78
N ILE A 79 58.19 -16.24 26.04
CA ILE A 79 58.25 -17.61 26.55
C ILE A 79 57.79 -18.57 25.45
N GLU A 80 58.66 -19.51 25.07
CA GLU A 80 58.31 -20.64 24.22
C GLU A 80 58.11 -21.88 25.09
N MET A 81 56.88 -22.39 25.13
CA MET A 81 56.53 -23.59 25.90
C MET A 81 56.84 -24.86 25.12
N LYS A 82 57.16 -25.96 25.81
CA LYS A 82 57.32 -27.28 25.17
C LYS A 82 55.98 -27.78 24.61
N PRO A 83 55.97 -28.48 23.46
CA PRO A 83 54.74 -28.99 22.83
C PRO A 83 53.90 -29.94 23.71
N GLU A 84 54.54 -30.62 24.67
CA GLU A 84 53.93 -31.61 25.56
C GLU A 84 53.40 -31.02 26.89
N ALA A 85 53.55 -29.71 27.11
CA ALA A 85 53.13 -29.06 28.36
C ALA A 85 51.60 -28.88 28.45
N LYS A 86 51.02 -29.09 29.65
CA LYS A 86 49.59 -28.86 29.90
C LYS A 86 49.25 -27.38 29.67
N GLY A 87 48.40 -27.10 28.68
CA GLY A 87 47.99 -25.73 28.31
C GLY A 87 48.71 -25.15 27.09
N TYR A 88 49.54 -25.95 26.40
CA TYR A 88 50.20 -25.56 25.15
C TYR A 88 49.18 -25.23 24.04
N SER A 89 49.33 -24.06 23.44
CA SER A 89 48.62 -23.66 22.23
C SER A 89 49.63 -23.14 21.23
N ALA A 90 49.77 -23.83 20.10
CA ALA A 90 50.69 -23.45 19.02
C ALA A 90 50.39 -22.05 18.41
N LYS A 91 49.22 -21.47 18.71
CA LYS A 91 48.81 -20.14 18.25
C LYS A 91 48.93 -19.05 19.31
N THR A 92 49.29 -19.36 20.55
CA THR A 92 49.33 -18.37 21.64
C THR A 92 50.76 -18.06 22.01
N SER A 93 51.17 -16.79 21.87
CA SER A 93 52.49 -16.32 22.30
C SER A 93 52.40 -15.80 23.74
N TYR A 94 53.21 -16.34 24.64
CA TYR A 94 53.25 -15.92 26.04
C TYR A 94 54.41 -14.98 26.30
N TYR A 95 54.16 -13.93 27.08
CA TYR A 95 55.23 -13.05 27.52
C TYR A 95 55.05 -12.65 28.98
N THR A 96 56.16 -12.31 29.63
CA THR A 96 56.15 -11.66 30.94
C THR A 96 57.10 -10.47 30.93
N VAL A 97 56.85 -9.50 31.80
CA VAL A 97 57.76 -8.35 32.00
C VAL A 97 58.74 -8.73 33.10
N ARG A 98 60.03 -8.50 32.87
CA ARG A 98 61.06 -8.85 33.87
C ARG A 98 60.89 -7.95 35.09
N MET A 99 60.90 -8.51 36.31
CA MET A 99 61.09 -7.69 37.51
C MET A 99 62.55 -7.26 37.58
N ASP A 100 62.77 -5.94 37.70
CA ASP A 100 64.09 -5.37 37.90
C ASP A 100 64.60 -5.84 39.28
N GLU A 101 65.77 -6.48 39.31
CA GLU A 101 66.48 -7.04 40.49
C GLU A 101 66.36 -8.56 40.78
N ASP A 102 65.85 -9.39 39.86
CA ASP A 102 65.94 -10.85 40.02
C ASP A 102 67.29 -11.42 39.52
N GLY A 103 68.28 -11.45 40.41
CA GLY A 103 69.65 -11.94 40.12
C GLY A 103 69.77 -13.45 39.93
N GLU A 104 68.78 -14.24 40.36
CA GLU A 104 68.82 -15.71 40.31
C GLU A 104 68.19 -16.31 39.05
N LEU A 105 67.46 -15.51 38.27
CA LEU A 105 66.69 -15.98 37.11
C LEU A 105 67.57 -16.70 36.07
N ALA A 106 68.76 -16.17 35.80
CA ALA A 106 69.68 -16.76 34.83
C ALA A 106 70.18 -18.15 35.28
N GLU A 107 70.44 -18.32 36.59
CA GLU A 107 70.90 -19.60 37.15
C GLU A 107 69.76 -20.64 37.18
N ARG A 108 68.52 -20.20 37.45
CA ARG A 108 67.33 -21.08 37.42
C ARG A 108 67.02 -21.57 36.01
N LEU A 109 67.08 -20.69 35.00
CA LEU A 109 66.89 -21.07 33.60
C LEU A 109 67.98 -22.04 33.11
N TYR A 110 69.22 -21.87 33.59
CA TYR A 110 70.32 -22.79 33.28
C TYR A 110 70.13 -24.17 33.93
N LYS A 111 69.72 -24.23 35.22
CA LYS A 111 69.40 -25.49 35.91
C LYS A 111 68.22 -26.25 35.28
N ALA A 112 67.21 -25.52 34.78
CA ALA A 112 66.05 -26.10 34.11
C ALA A 112 66.31 -26.50 32.64
N GLY A 113 67.50 -26.20 32.08
CA GLY A 113 67.87 -26.57 30.71
C GLY A 113 67.15 -25.77 29.62
N VAL A 114 66.78 -24.52 29.89
CA VAL A 114 66.02 -23.66 28.95
C VAL A 114 66.98 -22.88 28.03
N GLU A 115 66.76 -22.91 26.72
CA GLU A 115 67.56 -22.12 25.77
C GLU A 115 67.26 -20.61 25.91
N THR A 116 68.29 -19.79 26.18
CA THR A 116 68.14 -18.34 26.29
C THR A 116 68.72 -17.62 25.06
N ARG A 117 67.91 -16.80 24.38
CA ARG A 117 68.32 -16.02 23.20
C ARG A 117 68.10 -14.52 23.41
N ARG A 118 69.00 -13.69 22.89
CA ARG A 118 68.86 -12.23 22.87
C ARG A 118 68.97 -11.72 21.44
N GLU A 119 67.93 -11.06 20.94
CA GLU A 119 67.93 -10.47 19.60
C GLU A 119 68.43 -9.01 19.62
N ARG A 120 69.18 -8.64 18.58
CA ARG A 120 69.63 -7.26 18.32
C ARG A 120 68.64 -6.61 17.34
N GLN A 121 68.18 -5.38 17.63
CA GLN A 121 67.28 -4.66 16.71
C GLN A 121 68.00 -4.27 15.41
N ASP A 122 67.51 -4.78 14.28
CA ASP A 122 68.02 -4.46 12.95
C ASP A 122 67.32 -3.26 12.30
N THR A 123 68.09 -2.49 11.53
CA THR A 123 67.69 -1.28 10.80
C THR A 123 66.55 -1.52 9.79
N ALA A 124 66.34 -2.78 9.38
CA ALA A 124 65.26 -3.21 8.49
C ALA A 124 63.85 -2.97 9.08
N ALA A 125 63.68 -2.96 10.40
CA ALA A 125 62.40 -2.71 11.05
C ALA A 125 61.88 -1.26 10.84
N ILE A 126 62.80 -0.31 10.64
CA ILE A 126 62.46 1.10 10.39
C ILE A 126 61.93 1.25 8.96
N ILE A 127 62.55 0.58 7.99
CA ILE A 127 62.13 0.62 6.57
C ILE A 127 60.72 0.00 6.42
N TYR A 128 60.48 -1.15 7.07
CA TYR A 128 59.16 -1.79 7.06
C TYR A 128 58.06 -0.88 7.65
N SER A 129 58.41 -0.15 8.72
CA SER A 129 57.48 0.79 9.36
C SER A 129 57.10 1.95 8.44
N VAL A 130 58.04 2.51 7.66
CA VAL A 130 57.76 3.60 6.71
C VAL A 130 56.91 3.11 5.53
N VAL A 131 57.25 1.95 4.95
CA VAL A 131 56.50 1.36 3.83
C VAL A 131 55.05 1.06 4.23
N SER A 132 54.82 0.58 5.45
CA SER A 132 53.49 0.31 5.99
C SER A 132 52.58 1.54 6.09
N PHE A 133 53.12 2.77 6.14
CA PHE A 133 52.32 3.99 6.14
C PHE A 133 52.15 4.60 4.74
N VAL A 134 53.19 4.52 3.91
CA VAL A 134 53.18 5.12 2.57
C VAL A 134 52.28 4.33 1.60
N PHE A 135 52.32 3.00 1.67
CA PHE A 135 51.56 2.15 0.73
C PHE A 135 50.03 2.32 0.85
N PRO A 136 49.41 2.27 2.06
CA PRO A 136 47.97 2.53 2.21
C PRO A 136 47.58 3.95 1.77
N PHE A 137 48.46 4.94 1.95
CA PHE A 137 48.20 6.33 1.59
C PHE A 137 48.09 6.54 0.09
N LEU A 138 49.02 5.95 -0.66
CA LEU A 138 48.95 5.95 -2.11
C LEU A 138 47.72 5.18 -2.63
N MET A 139 47.33 4.09 -1.97
CA MET A 139 46.15 3.30 -2.35
C MET A 139 44.84 4.08 -2.16
N VAL A 140 44.67 4.80 -1.04
CA VAL A 140 43.49 5.65 -0.78
C VAL A 140 43.42 6.80 -1.80
N LEU A 141 44.55 7.46 -2.10
CA LEU A 141 44.59 8.50 -3.12
C LEU A 141 44.23 7.96 -4.51
N PHE A 142 44.74 6.78 -4.87
CA PHE A 142 44.40 6.11 -6.13
C PHE A 142 42.89 5.79 -6.21
N PHE A 143 42.33 5.17 -5.17
CA PHE A 143 40.92 4.76 -5.16
C PHE A 143 39.97 5.97 -5.17
N MET A 144 40.31 7.02 -4.42
CA MET A 144 39.53 8.25 -4.39
C MET A 144 39.55 8.97 -5.75
N ASN A 145 40.70 9.01 -6.43
CA ASN A 145 40.78 9.57 -7.77
C ASN A 145 40.03 8.71 -8.81
N PHE A 146 40.07 7.38 -8.67
CA PHE A 146 39.29 6.46 -9.50
C PHE A 146 37.78 6.62 -9.30
N MET A 147 37.33 6.75 -8.06
CA MET A 147 35.91 6.96 -7.72
C MET A 147 35.40 8.32 -8.21
N MET A 148 36.19 9.39 -8.06
CA MET A 148 35.84 10.73 -8.59
C MET A 148 35.78 10.77 -10.11
N ARG A 149 36.54 9.93 -10.82
CA ARG A 149 36.44 9.80 -12.28
C ARG A 149 35.19 9.03 -12.73
N ARG A 150 34.67 8.13 -11.89
CA ARG A 150 33.48 7.31 -12.19
C ARG A 150 32.17 7.99 -11.77
N MET A 151 32.20 8.85 -10.74
CA MET A 151 31.10 9.75 -10.38
C MET A 151 31.36 11.13 -11.00
N GLY A 152 30.90 11.32 -12.24
CA GLY A 152 31.20 12.49 -13.05
C GLY A 152 31.07 13.83 -12.30
N GLY A 153 32.16 14.60 -12.26
CA GLY A 153 32.20 16.07 -12.26
C GLY A 153 31.40 16.87 -11.22
N GLY A 154 30.80 16.25 -10.20
CA GLY A 154 29.99 16.92 -9.18
C GLY A 154 30.36 16.42 -7.80
N GLY A 155 31.10 17.24 -7.05
CA GLY A 155 31.58 16.90 -5.71
C GLY A 155 30.46 16.64 -4.68
N ILE A 156 30.87 16.09 -3.55
CA ILE A 156 30.09 15.69 -2.36
C ILE A 156 29.15 16.79 -1.78
N MET A 157 29.22 18.04 -2.26
CA MET A 157 28.35 19.16 -1.85
C MET A 157 26.95 19.18 -2.51
N GLY A 158 26.60 18.21 -3.35
CA GLY A 158 25.30 18.17 -4.06
C GLY A 158 24.07 17.74 -3.25
N VAL A 159 24.23 17.34 -1.98
CA VAL A 159 23.18 16.66 -1.19
C VAL A 159 21.97 17.56 -0.85
N GLY A 160 22.03 18.87 -1.09
CA GLY A 160 20.96 19.82 -0.74
C GLY A 160 20.12 20.41 -1.89
N LYS A 161 20.47 20.16 -3.16
CA LYS A 161 19.65 20.61 -4.31
C LYS A 161 19.02 19.39 -4.96
N SER A 162 17.77 19.11 -4.62
CA SER A 162 17.04 18.02 -5.27
C SER A 162 16.78 18.40 -6.73
N ASN A 163 17.51 17.79 -7.65
CA ASN A 163 17.07 17.64 -9.04
C ASN A 163 16.04 16.49 -9.09
N ALA A 164 15.00 16.57 -8.27
CA ALA A 164 13.82 15.77 -8.50
C ALA A 164 13.27 16.25 -9.85
N LYS A 165 13.20 15.36 -10.84
CA LYS A 165 12.53 15.65 -12.11
C LYS A 165 11.07 15.92 -11.76
N LEU A 166 10.69 17.17 -11.54
CA LEU A 166 9.29 17.56 -11.48
C LEU A 166 8.71 17.17 -12.83
N PHE A 167 7.77 16.22 -12.82
CA PHE A 167 7.03 15.82 -14.01
C PHE A 167 6.06 16.94 -14.35
N VAL A 168 6.57 17.95 -15.06
CA VAL A 168 5.72 18.99 -15.65
C VAL A 168 5.08 18.40 -16.89
N GLN A 169 3.81 18.00 -16.76
CA GLN A 169 3.00 17.72 -17.94
C GLN A 169 2.48 19.05 -18.45
N LYS A 170 3.05 19.52 -19.56
CA LYS A 170 2.60 20.76 -20.21
C LYS A 170 1.16 20.64 -20.74
N GLU A 171 0.76 19.43 -21.13
CA GLU A 171 -0.60 19.10 -21.53
C GLU A 171 -0.93 17.68 -21.04
N THR A 172 -2.07 17.51 -20.37
CA THR A 172 -2.53 16.20 -19.87
C THR A 172 -3.22 15.37 -20.94
N GLY A 173 -3.79 16.01 -21.97
CA GLY A 173 -4.55 15.38 -23.05
C GLY A 173 -5.90 14.79 -22.62
N ILE A 174 -6.27 14.92 -21.35
CA ILE A 174 -7.50 14.41 -20.75
C ILE A 174 -8.40 15.60 -20.44
N THR A 175 -9.68 15.51 -20.81
CA THR A 175 -10.68 16.58 -20.63
C THR A 175 -11.88 16.08 -19.82
N PHE A 176 -12.85 16.94 -19.53
CA PHE A 176 -14.08 16.48 -18.85
C PHE A 176 -14.90 15.49 -19.69
N ALA A 177 -14.68 15.40 -21.01
CA ALA A 177 -15.32 14.40 -21.86
C ALA A 177 -14.86 12.95 -21.55
N ASP A 178 -13.68 12.79 -20.94
CA ASP A 178 -13.11 11.51 -20.56
C ASP A 178 -13.50 11.09 -19.13
N VAL A 179 -14.20 11.97 -18.39
CA VAL A 179 -14.67 11.72 -17.03
C VAL A 179 -16.20 11.63 -17.01
N ALA A 180 -16.69 10.41 -16.77
CA ALA A 180 -18.11 10.09 -16.70
C ALA A 180 -18.54 9.78 -15.26
N GLY A 181 -19.83 10.00 -14.96
CA GLY A 181 -20.45 9.60 -13.69
C GLY A 181 -20.22 10.52 -12.50
N GLU A 182 -19.53 11.64 -12.68
CA GLU A 182 -19.20 12.62 -11.63
C GLU A 182 -19.71 14.02 -11.99
N ASP A 183 -21.00 14.15 -12.33
CA ASP A 183 -21.56 15.39 -12.88
C ASP A 183 -21.54 16.54 -11.85
N GLU A 184 -21.85 16.26 -10.58
CA GLU A 184 -21.81 17.25 -9.49
C GLU A 184 -20.39 17.76 -9.23
N ALA A 185 -19.41 16.84 -9.20
CA ALA A 185 -18.01 17.19 -9.02
C ALA A 185 -17.48 18.00 -10.23
N LYS A 186 -17.87 17.64 -11.45
CA LYS A 186 -17.53 18.39 -12.67
C LYS A 186 -18.12 19.79 -12.65
N GLU A 187 -19.36 19.98 -12.22
CA GLU A 187 -19.99 21.30 -12.12
C GLU A 187 -19.19 22.20 -11.14
N SER A 188 -18.88 21.69 -9.94
CA SER A 188 -18.09 22.43 -8.95
C SER A 188 -16.69 22.78 -9.45
N LEU A 189 -16.06 21.89 -10.23
CA LEU A 189 -14.75 22.12 -10.81
C LEU A 189 -14.78 23.00 -12.07
N THR A 190 -15.91 23.09 -12.76
CA THR A 190 -16.08 23.98 -13.92
C THR A 190 -15.95 25.45 -13.49
N GLU A 191 -16.47 25.81 -12.31
CA GLU A 191 -16.24 27.14 -11.73
C GLU A 191 -14.73 27.46 -11.57
N ILE A 192 -13.95 26.45 -11.18
CA ILE A 192 -12.50 26.57 -11.01
C ILE A 192 -11.78 26.65 -12.37
N VAL A 193 -12.28 25.95 -13.39
CA VAL A 193 -11.75 26.06 -14.76
C VAL A 193 -12.01 27.45 -15.35
N ASP A 194 -13.22 27.99 -15.19
CA ASP A 194 -13.59 29.34 -15.63
C ASP A 194 -12.71 30.41 -14.98
N PHE A 195 -12.38 30.18 -13.71
CA PHE A 195 -11.45 30.98 -12.94
C PHE A 195 -10.03 30.97 -13.54
N LEU A 196 -9.50 29.80 -13.93
CA LEU A 196 -8.16 29.69 -14.49
C LEU A 196 -8.05 30.36 -15.87
N HIS A 197 -9.13 30.30 -16.66
CA HIS A 197 -9.19 30.98 -17.96
C HIS A 197 -9.23 32.51 -17.84
N ASN A 198 -9.99 33.05 -16.88
CA ASN A 198 -10.25 34.50 -16.78
C ASN A 198 -10.14 35.04 -15.34
N PRO A 199 -8.96 34.95 -14.69
CA PRO A 199 -8.79 35.37 -13.29
C PRO A 199 -9.10 36.86 -13.08
N GLN A 200 -8.83 37.70 -14.08
CA GLN A 200 -9.08 39.14 -14.03
C GLN A 200 -10.56 39.51 -13.89
N ARG A 201 -11.48 38.67 -14.41
CA ARG A 201 -12.92 38.94 -14.33
C ARG A 201 -13.41 38.86 -12.88
N PHE A 202 -12.90 37.89 -12.13
CA PHE A 202 -13.24 37.68 -10.72
C PHE A 202 -12.59 38.72 -9.81
N THR A 203 -11.31 39.05 -10.04
CA THR A 203 -10.61 40.06 -9.23
C THR A 203 -11.19 41.46 -9.38
N LYS A 204 -11.71 41.82 -10.57
CA LYS A 204 -12.35 43.14 -10.81
C LYS A 204 -13.58 43.40 -9.94
N ILE A 205 -14.31 42.36 -9.55
CA ILE A 205 -15.50 42.47 -8.69
C ILE A 205 -15.12 42.25 -7.20
N GLY A 206 -13.84 42.00 -6.92
CA GLY A 206 -13.32 41.77 -5.56
C GLY A 206 -13.54 40.34 -5.05
N ALA A 207 -13.89 39.39 -5.92
CA ALA A 207 -14.01 37.99 -5.53
C ALA A 207 -12.64 37.43 -5.16
N LYS A 208 -12.55 36.80 -3.98
CA LYS A 208 -11.34 36.11 -3.55
C LYS A 208 -11.24 34.78 -4.28
N LEU A 209 -10.09 34.61 -4.91
CA LEU A 209 -9.71 33.48 -5.72
C LEU A 209 -9.45 32.27 -4.79
N PRO A 210 -10.12 31.10 -4.98
CA PRO A 210 -9.85 29.93 -4.15
C PRO A 210 -8.40 29.49 -4.34
N LYS A 211 -7.68 29.31 -3.23
CA LYS A 211 -6.26 28.91 -3.29
C LYS A 211 -6.09 27.41 -3.49
N GLY A 212 -7.07 26.61 -3.07
CA GLY A 212 -7.02 25.18 -3.27
C GLY A 212 -8.33 24.45 -3.02
N ALA A 213 -8.48 23.31 -3.68
CA ALA A 213 -9.63 22.44 -3.53
C ALA A 213 -9.19 21.03 -3.13
N LEU A 214 -9.94 20.42 -2.21
CA LEU A 214 -9.73 19.06 -1.75
C LEU A 214 -10.77 18.14 -2.40
N LEU A 215 -10.32 17.19 -3.21
CA LEU A 215 -11.10 16.09 -3.76
C LEU A 215 -11.19 14.98 -2.72
N VAL A 216 -12.40 14.69 -2.27
CA VAL A 216 -12.66 13.75 -1.17
C VAL A 216 -13.55 12.62 -1.68
N GLY A 217 -13.16 11.37 -1.46
CA GLY A 217 -14.01 10.24 -1.80
C GLY A 217 -13.32 8.90 -1.72
N PRO A 218 -14.04 7.79 -1.89
CA PRO A 218 -13.47 6.44 -1.88
C PRO A 218 -12.34 6.25 -2.90
N PRO A 219 -11.40 5.31 -2.68
CA PRO A 219 -10.40 4.98 -3.70
C PRO A 219 -11.07 4.49 -4.98
N GLY A 220 -10.46 4.77 -6.13
CA GLY A 220 -10.94 4.28 -7.43
C GLY A 220 -12.10 5.07 -8.07
N THR A 221 -12.58 6.15 -7.46
CA THR A 221 -13.62 7.03 -8.04
C THR A 221 -13.10 8.04 -9.07
N GLY A 222 -11.81 7.98 -9.42
CA GLY A 222 -11.25 8.83 -10.48
C GLY A 222 -10.81 10.23 -10.04
N LYS A 223 -10.55 10.49 -8.75
CA LYS A 223 -10.03 11.78 -8.24
C LYS A 223 -8.82 12.31 -9.02
N THR A 224 -7.82 11.46 -9.26
CA THR A 224 -6.61 11.81 -10.03
C THR A 224 -6.93 12.08 -11.51
N LEU A 225 -7.90 11.35 -12.08
CA LEU A 225 -8.35 11.56 -13.46
C LEU A 225 -9.08 12.89 -13.59
N LEU A 226 -9.96 13.20 -12.63
CA LEU A 226 -10.71 14.45 -12.54
C LEU A 226 -9.76 15.66 -12.41
N ALA A 227 -8.73 15.57 -11.57
CA ALA A 227 -7.71 16.62 -11.46
C ALA A 227 -6.96 16.87 -12.78
N LYS A 228 -6.62 15.81 -13.53
CA LYS A 228 -6.01 15.93 -14.86
C LYS A 228 -6.96 16.53 -15.90
N ALA A 229 -8.25 16.20 -15.81
CA ALA A 229 -9.29 16.76 -16.67
C ALA A 229 -9.48 18.26 -16.44
N VAL A 230 -9.46 18.73 -15.18
CA VAL A 230 -9.48 20.17 -14.85
C VAL A 230 -8.32 20.91 -15.51
N ALA A 231 -7.11 20.33 -15.46
CA ALA A 231 -5.94 20.94 -16.10
C ALA A 231 -6.03 20.96 -17.62
N GLY A 232 -6.54 19.89 -18.23
CA GLY A 232 -6.75 19.80 -19.68
C GLY A 232 -7.82 20.74 -20.18
N GLU A 233 -8.92 20.89 -19.45
CA GLU A 233 -10.00 21.83 -19.75
C GLU A 233 -9.49 23.27 -19.65
N ALA A 234 -8.73 23.59 -18.60
CA ALA A 234 -8.11 24.90 -18.37
C ALA A 234 -6.90 25.19 -19.29
N LYS A 235 -6.36 24.17 -19.97
CA LYS A 235 -5.14 24.24 -20.81
C LYS A 235 -3.95 24.88 -20.08
N VAL A 236 -3.75 24.51 -18.82
CA VAL A 236 -2.64 24.98 -17.98
C VAL A 236 -1.68 23.84 -17.62
N PRO A 237 -0.40 24.13 -17.33
CA PRO A 237 0.54 23.11 -16.88
C PRO A 237 0.05 22.39 -15.61
N PHE A 238 0.28 21.08 -15.56
CA PHE A 238 -0.11 20.21 -14.45
C PHE A 238 1.12 19.62 -13.76
N PHE A 239 1.27 19.93 -12.47
CA PHE A 239 2.31 19.37 -11.60
C PHE A 239 1.67 18.29 -10.73
N SER A 240 2.05 17.03 -10.92
CA SER A 240 1.51 15.89 -10.14
C SER A 240 2.56 15.34 -9.21
N LEU A 241 2.26 15.25 -7.91
CA LEU A 241 3.11 14.63 -6.90
C LEU A 241 2.26 13.75 -5.97
N SER A 242 2.85 12.70 -5.41
CA SER A 242 2.22 11.94 -4.34
C SER A 242 2.59 12.53 -2.98
N GLY A 243 1.66 12.55 -2.03
CA GLY A 243 1.89 12.92 -0.64
C GLY A 243 3.00 12.07 -0.01
N SER A 244 3.14 10.81 -0.42
CA SER A 244 4.22 9.92 0.01
C SER A 244 5.61 10.40 -0.42
N ASP A 245 5.73 11.14 -1.54
CA ASP A 245 7.01 11.62 -2.06
C ASP A 245 7.66 12.69 -1.16
N PHE A 246 6.89 13.20 -0.21
CA PHE A 246 7.33 14.19 0.76
C PHE A 246 7.76 13.59 2.09
N VAL A 247 7.50 12.29 2.32
CA VAL A 247 7.85 11.58 3.54
C VAL A 247 9.18 10.85 3.34
N GLU A 248 10.25 11.40 3.90
CA GLU A 248 11.62 10.89 3.72
C GLU A 248 12.31 10.60 5.06
N MET A 249 13.35 9.76 5.05
CA MET A 249 14.12 9.44 6.26
C MET A 249 14.96 10.63 6.79
N PHE A 250 15.17 11.65 5.95
CA PHE A 250 16.02 12.80 6.27
C PHE A 250 15.19 14.02 6.59
N VAL A 251 15.33 14.52 7.82
CA VAL A 251 14.64 15.72 8.31
C VAL A 251 14.92 16.92 7.39
N GLY A 252 13.86 17.63 7.01
CA GLY A 252 13.94 18.85 6.18
C GLY A 252 13.99 18.62 4.67
N VAL A 253 14.17 17.39 4.18
CA VAL A 253 14.12 17.09 2.74
C VAL A 253 12.72 17.31 2.18
N GLY A 254 11.68 16.80 2.86
CA GLY A 254 10.28 17.02 2.46
C GLY A 254 9.92 18.51 2.37
N ALA A 255 10.24 19.29 3.41
CA ALA A 255 10.04 20.74 3.41
C ALA A 255 10.80 21.46 2.26
N SER A 256 12.02 21.05 1.92
CA SER A 256 12.72 21.64 0.77
C SER A 256 12.03 21.32 -0.55
N ARG A 257 11.50 20.10 -0.72
CA ARG A 257 10.76 19.71 -1.93
C ARG A 257 9.49 20.53 -2.09
N VAL A 258 8.76 20.78 -1.01
CA VAL A 258 7.57 21.65 -1.01
C VAL A 258 7.96 23.06 -1.48
N ARG A 259 9.04 23.64 -0.95
CA ARG A 259 9.54 24.97 -1.39
C ARG A 259 9.89 25.00 -2.87
N ASP A 260 10.63 24.00 -3.33
CA ASP A 260 11.06 23.93 -4.73
C ASP A 260 9.86 23.73 -5.69
N LEU A 261 8.85 22.95 -5.27
CA LEU A 261 7.59 22.75 -6.01
C LEU A 261 6.85 24.07 -6.20
N PHE A 262 6.60 24.81 -5.11
CA PHE A 262 5.87 26.08 -5.18
C PHE A 262 6.65 27.14 -5.96
N ARG A 263 7.98 27.18 -5.85
CA ARG A 263 8.82 28.08 -6.67
C ARG A 263 8.66 27.80 -8.17
N GLN A 264 8.77 26.53 -8.58
CA GLN A 264 8.64 26.16 -9.99
C GLN A 264 7.21 26.38 -10.52
N ALA A 265 6.19 26.12 -9.70
CA ALA A 265 4.81 26.37 -10.06
C ALA A 265 4.53 27.88 -10.25
N GLN A 266 5.09 28.73 -9.40
CA GLN A 266 4.98 30.19 -9.54
C GLN A 266 5.67 30.72 -10.82
N GLU A 267 6.80 30.12 -11.22
CA GLU A 267 7.49 30.46 -12.48
C GLU A 267 6.69 30.07 -13.73
N ASN A 268 5.83 29.04 -13.62
CA ASN A 268 5.00 28.52 -14.71
C ASN A 268 3.51 28.88 -14.58
N ALA A 269 3.18 29.87 -13.73
CA ALA A 269 1.79 30.28 -13.52
C ALA A 269 1.20 30.98 -14.76
N PRO A 270 -0.09 30.76 -15.10
CA PRO A 270 -1.10 29.99 -14.36
C PRO A 270 -0.88 28.47 -14.49
N CYS A 271 -0.99 27.72 -13.40
CA CYS A 271 -0.80 26.27 -13.38
C CYS A 271 -1.54 25.61 -12.21
N ILE A 272 -1.63 24.27 -12.23
CA ILE A 272 -2.24 23.45 -11.18
C ILE A 272 -1.17 22.58 -10.52
N ILE A 273 -1.14 22.60 -9.19
CA ILE A 273 -0.40 21.64 -8.37
C ILE A 273 -1.39 20.60 -7.85
N PHE A 274 -1.18 19.33 -8.18
CA PHE A 274 -1.94 18.21 -7.67
C PHE A 274 -1.10 17.37 -6.70
N ILE A 275 -1.62 17.18 -5.49
CA ILE A 275 -1.04 16.34 -4.44
C ILE A 275 -2.00 15.19 -4.18
N ASP A 276 -1.66 13.99 -4.67
CA ASP A 276 -2.40 12.77 -4.35
C ASP A 276 -2.07 12.29 -2.94
N GLU A 277 -2.94 11.50 -2.30
CA GLU A 277 -2.73 10.97 -0.94
C GLU A 277 -2.22 12.02 0.06
N ILE A 278 -2.84 13.21 0.08
CA ILE A 278 -2.39 14.32 0.94
C ILE A 278 -2.41 13.94 2.43
N ASP A 279 -3.17 12.92 2.82
CA ASP A 279 -3.18 12.37 4.17
C ASP A 279 -1.84 11.75 4.61
N ALA A 280 -0.91 11.46 3.69
CA ALA A 280 0.44 11.01 4.04
C ALA A 280 1.23 12.07 4.83
N ILE A 281 1.08 13.35 4.44
CA ILE A 281 1.72 14.52 5.09
C ILE A 281 0.75 15.34 5.94
N GLY A 282 -0.55 15.24 5.66
CA GLY A 282 -1.60 16.03 6.28
C GLY A 282 -2.20 15.43 7.53
N LYS A 283 -1.67 14.33 8.06
CA LYS A 283 -2.26 13.63 9.22
C LYS A 283 -2.19 14.51 10.49
N SER A 284 -3.28 14.56 11.24
CA SER A 284 -3.35 15.23 12.54
C SER A 284 -2.40 14.59 13.57
N ARG A 285 -1.98 15.39 14.56
CA ARG A 285 -0.96 15.02 15.55
C ARG A 285 -1.41 13.85 16.41
N ASP A 286 -0.85 12.66 16.19
CA ASP A 286 -0.91 11.57 17.15
C ASP A 286 0.17 11.80 18.22
N SER A 287 -0.27 12.31 19.36
CA SER A 287 0.53 12.80 20.48
C SER A 287 1.30 11.72 21.27
N ARG A 288 1.71 10.59 20.66
CA ARG A 288 2.24 9.45 21.43
C ARG A 288 3.64 8.93 21.16
N PHE A 289 4.32 9.13 20.03
CA PHE A 289 5.72 8.67 19.88
C PHE A 289 6.49 9.50 18.84
N GLY A 290 7.71 9.92 19.18
CA GLY A 290 8.55 10.90 18.47
C GLY A 290 9.11 10.50 17.10
N GLY A 291 8.23 10.16 16.15
CA GLY A 291 8.55 9.94 14.74
C GLY A 291 7.87 10.92 13.78
N ASN A 292 7.25 11.99 14.30
CA ASN A 292 6.38 12.89 13.53
C ASN A 292 7.06 14.18 13.05
N ASP A 293 8.30 14.48 13.49
CA ASP A 293 8.92 15.79 13.29
C ASP A 293 9.13 16.16 11.81
N GLU A 294 9.48 15.18 10.97
CA GLU A 294 9.68 15.40 9.53
C GLU A 294 8.37 15.66 8.78
N ARG A 295 7.33 14.90 9.09
CA ARG A 295 5.99 15.09 8.51
C ARG A 295 5.40 16.42 8.93
N GLU A 296 5.52 16.77 10.21
CA GLU A 296 5.05 18.04 10.74
C GLU A 296 5.79 19.23 10.13
N GLN A 297 7.11 19.13 9.96
CA GLN A 297 7.89 20.17 9.30
C GLN A 297 7.44 20.36 7.85
N THR A 298 7.24 19.27 7.12
CA THR A 298 6.80 19.31 5.73
C THR A 298 5.38 19.84 5.58
N LEU A 299 4.46 19.46 6.48
CA LEU A 299 3.12 20.00 6.56
C LEU A 299 3.14 21.51 6.82
N ASN A 300 3.88 21.96 7.83
CA ASN A 300 3.98 23.39 8.15
C ASN A 300 4.56 24.19 6.99
N GLN A 301 5.53 23.63 6.26
CA GLN A 301 6.03 24.27 5.05
C GLN A 301 4.94 24.39 3.97
N LEU A 302 4.15 23.34 3.73
CA LEU A 302 3.03 23.38 2.79
C LEU A 302 2.03 24.47 3.18
N LEU A 303 1.67 24.55 4.46
CA LEU A 303 0.78 25.60 4.99
C LEU A 303 1.36 27.00 4.76
N SER A 304 2.66 27.18 5.02
CA SER A 304 3.35 28.46 4.81
C SER A 304 3.39 28.86 3.34
N GLU A 305 3.60 27.91 2.42
CA GLU A 305 3.59 28.18 0.97
C GLU A 305 2.18 28.55 0.50
N MET A 306 1.15 27.81 0.94
CA MET A 306 -0.26 28.09 0.61
C MET A 306 -0.71 29.48 1.09
N ASP A 307 -0.32 29.87 2.30
CA ASP A 307 -0.63 31.20 2.84
C ASP A 307 0.17 32.29 2.09
N GLY A 308 1.41 32.00 1.67
CA GLY A 308 2.37 32.95 1.12
C GLY A 308 2.21 33.32 -0.37
N PHE A 309 1.58 32.47 -1.20
CA PHE A 309 1.47 32.78 -2.63
C PHE A 309 0.30 33.73 -2.95
N ASP A 310 0.52 34.60 -3.93
CA ASP A 310 -0.50 35.51 -4.45
C ASP A 310 -1.47 34.76 -5.38
N SER A 311 -2.73 34.69 -4.94
CA SER A 311 -3.82 34.07 -5.69
C SER A 311 -4.04 34.72 -7.07
N SER A 312 -3.64 35.98 -7.26
CA SER A 312 -3.83 36.72 -8.51
C SER A 312 -3.07 36.12 -9.71
N LYS A 313 -2.01 35.34 -9.44
CA LYS A 313 -1.18 34.70 -10.47
C LYS A 313 -1.83 33.47 -11.13
N GLY A 314 -3.00 33.02 -10.65
CA GLY A 314 -3.69 31.86 -11.20
C GLY A 314 -3.02 30.52 -10.85
N LEU A 315 -2.44 30.43 -9.65
CA LEU A 315 -1.92 29.18 -9.09
C LEU A 315 -3.01 28.51 -8.24
N LEU A 316 -3.31 27.25 -8.53
CA LEU A 316 -4.31 26.47 -7.80
C LEU A 316 -3.70 25.18 -7.25
N VAL A 317 -3.98 24.87 -5.99
CA VAL A 317 -3.57 23.61 -5.34
C VAL A 317 -4.76 22.65 -5.22
N LEU A 318 -4.70 21.51 -5.91
CA LEU A 318 -5.64 20.41 -5.77
C LEU A 318 -5.04 19.32 -4.87
N GLY A 319 -5.76 18.92 -3.83
CA GLY A 319 -5.40 17.77 -3.00
C GLY A 319 -6.40 16.64 -3.21
N ALA A 320 -5.96 15.38 -3.22
CA ALA A 320 -6.86 14.24 -3.14
C ALA A 320 -6.62 13.45 -1.86
N THR A 321 -7.71 13.03 -1.21
CA THR A 321 -7.63 12.10 -0.09
C THR A 321 -8.78 11.10 -0.13
N ASN A 322 -8.50 9.90 0.37
CA ASN A 322 -9.54 8.92 0.68
C ASN A 322 -10.04 9.06 2.13
N ARG A 323 -9.39 9.89 2.96
CA ARG A 323 -9.55 9.90 4.43
C ARG A 323 -9.58 11.35 4.95
N PRO A 324 -10.65 12.11 4.65
CA PRO A 324 -10.75 13.52 5.04
C PRO A 324 -10.72 13.75 6.56
N GLU A 325 -11.15 12.76 7.36
CA GLU A 325 -11.25 12.83 8.81
C GLU A 325 -9.92 12.82 9.57
N ILE A 326 -8.87 12.22 9.00
CA ILE A 326 -7.53 12.20 9.65
C ILE A 326 -6.70 13.45 9.32
N LEU A 327 -7.16 14.28 8.39
CA LEU A 327 -6.45 15.48 7.98
C LEU A 327 -6.43 16.53 9.09
N ASP A 328 -5.31 17.23 9.21
CA ASP A 328 -5.16 18.36 10.11
C ASP A 328 -6.19 19.44 9.74
N PRO A 329 -7.06 19.87 10.69
CA PRO A 329 -8.03 20.93 10.46
C PRO A 329 -7.40 22.23 9.95
N ALA A 330 -6.10 22.46 10.17
CA ALA A 330 -5.37 23.59 9.64
C ALA A 330 -5.36 23.62 8.10
N LEU A 331 -5.32 22.47 7.42
CA LEU A 331 -5.36 22.40 5.95
C LEU A 331 -6.70 22.89 5.37
N LEU A 332 -7.77 22.74 6.14
CA LEU A 332 -9.15 23.01 5.73
C LEU A 332 -9.60 24.44 6.04
N ARG A 333 -8.70 25.29 6.56
CA ARG A 333 -9.02 26.67 6.89
C ARG A 333 -9.12 27.53 5.61
N PRO A 334 -9.98 28.56 5.59
CA PRO A 334 -10.08 29.48 4.46
C PRO A 334 -8.72 30.06 4.06
N GLY A 335 -8.44 30.09 2.75
CA GLY A 335 -7.13 30.49 2.21
C GLY A 335 -6.15 29.33 1.97
N ARG A 336 -6.53 28.09 2.29
CA ARG A 336 -5.76 26.86 1.99
C ARG A 336 -6.60 25.94 1.09
N PHE A 337 -7.07 24.80 1.59
CA PHE A 337 -8.11 24.01 0.93
C PHE A 337 -9.48 24.55 1.34
N ASP A 338 -9.88 25.65 0.71
CA ASP A 338 -11.12 26.36 1.01
C ASP A 338 -12.34 25.74 0.30
N ARG A 339 -12.11 24.95 -0.74
CA ARG A 339 -13.14 24.16 -1.42
C ARG A 339 -13.00 22.68 -1.12
N ARG A 340 -14.13 22.03 -0.88
CA ARG A 340 -14.25 20.57 -0.76
C ARG A 340 -15.17 20.08 -1.87
N VAL A 341 -14.65 19.22 -2.72
CA VAL A 341 -15.40 18.58 -3.80
C VAL A 341 -15.51 17.12 -3.44
N ILE A 342 -16.74 16.66 -3.22
CA ILE A 342 -17.02 15.26 -2.91
C ILE A 342 -17.09 14.50 -4.23
N VAL A 343 -16.36 13.40 -4.32
CA VAL A 343 -16.32 12.50 -5.47
C VAL A 343 -16.83 11.16 -4.98
N GLU A 344 -18.14 10.94 -5.16
CA GLU A 344 -18.85 9.80 -4.60
C GLU A 344 -18.67 8.55 -5.47
N ARG A 345 -19.45 7.49 -5.18
CA ARG A 345 -19.53 6.36 -6.09
C ARG A 345 -20.55 6.69 -7.17
N PRO A 346 -20.31 6.28 -8.43
CA PRO A 346 -21.25 6.54 -9.51
C PRO A 346 -22.61 5.86 -9.28
N ASP A 347 -23.68 6.56 -9.62
CA ASP A 347 -25.03 6.02 -9.76
C ASP A 347 -25.15 5.11 -11.00
N LEU A 348 -26.31 4.47 -11.21
CA LEU A 348 -26.52 3.62 -12.39
C LEU A 348 -26.18 4.34 -13.71
N LYS A 349 -26.63 5.58 -13.88
CA LYS A 349 -26.37 6.34 -15.11
C LYS A 349 -24.88 6.63 -15.27
N GLY A 350 -24.21 7.00 -14.19
CA GLY A 350 -22.78 7.21 -14.12
C GLY A 350 -21.98 5.95 -14.41
N ARG A 351 -22.36 4.80 -13.84
CA ARG A 351 -21.71 3.50 -14.13
C ARG A 351 -21.83 3.15 -15.60
N VAL A 352 -23.03 3.28 -16.18
CA VAL A 352 -23.25 3.05 -17.62
C VAL A 352 -22.42 4.02 -18.47
N ALA A 353 -22.31 5.28 -18.08
CA ALA A 353 -21.49 6.27 -18.79
C ALA A 353 -19.98 5.94 -18.69
N ILE A 354 -19.49 5.52 -17.53
CA ILE A 354 -18.11 5.08 -17.31
C ILE A 354 -17.82 3.83 -18.17
N LEU A 355 -18.70 2.84 -18.14
CA LEU A 355 -18.60 1.65 -19.00
C LEU A 355 -18.55 2.04 -20.48
N LYS A 356 -19.38 2.99 -20.93
CA LYS A 356 -19.36 3.51 -22.30
C LYS A 356 -18.03 4.19 -22.66
N VAL A 357 -17.44 4.96 -21.75
CA VAL A 357 -16.13 5.61 -21.99
C VAL A 357 -15.05 4.55 -22.19
N HIS A 358 -14.96 3.57 -21.30
CA HIS A 358 -13.95 2.51 -21.40
C HIS A 358 -14.22 1.50 -22.53
N ALA A 359 -15.47 1.35 -22.96
CA ALA A 359 -15.83 0.51 -24.09
C ALA A 359 -15.43 1.09 -25.46
N LYS A 360 -15.17 2.41 -25.58
CA LYS A 360 -14.81 3.05 -26.87
C LYS A 360 -13.58 2.43 -27.53
N ASP A 361 -12.59 2.05 -26.72
CA ASP A 361 -11.32 1.51 -27.20
C ASP A 361 -11.33 -0.01 -27.37
N VAL A 362 -12.47 -0.67 -27.10
CA VAL A 362 -12.62 -2.13 -27.12
C VAL A 362 -13.67 -2.53 -28.15
N LEU A 363 -13.34 -3.52 -28.99
CA LEU A 363 -14.28 -4.06 -29.95
C LEU A 363 -15.39 -4.86 -29.22
N MET A 364 -16.61 -4.37 -29.28
CA MET A 364 -17.81 -4.98 -28.68
C MET A 364 -18.70 -5.61 -29.75
N ASP A 365 -19.40 -6.68 -29.39
CA ASP A 365 -20.44 -7.29 -30.22
C ASP A 365 -21.76 -6.49 -30.13
N ASP A 366 -22.59 -6.53 -31.17
CA ASP A 366 -23.87 -5.80 -31.22
C ASP A 366 -24.88 -6.27 -30.15
N THR A 367 -24.66 -7.46 -29.57
CA THR A 367 -25.49 -8.03 -28.50
C THR A 367 -25.21 -7.45 -27.10
N VAL A 368 -24.20 -6.58 -26.96
CA VAL A 368 -23.76 -6.05 -25.66
C VAL A 368 -24.76 -5.04 -25.10
N ASP A 369 -25.24 -5.32 -23.88
CA ASP A 369 -26.07 -4.44 -23.07
C ASP A 369 -25.27 -3.97 -21.85
N LEU A 370 -24.77 -2.73 -21.91
CA LEU A 370 -24.03 -2.10 -20.81
C LEU A 370 -24.93 -1.65 -19.65
N GLU A 371 -26.24 -1.46 -19.87
CA GLU A 371 -27.18 -1.10 -18.79
C GLU A 371 -27.38 -2.28 -17.85
N ALA A 372 -27.53 -3.47 -18.42
CA ALA A 372 -27.53 -4.74 -17.69
C ALA A 372 -26.29 -4.92 -16.81
N ILE A 373 -25.10 -4.60 -17.33
CA ILE A 373 -23.86 -4.67 -16.56
C ILE A 373 -23.82 -3.58 -15.48
N GLY A 374 -24.29 -2.36 -15.78
CA GLY A 374 -24.42 -1.28 -14.81
C GLY A 374 -25.29 -1.64 -13.59
N LEU A 375 -26.35 -2.43 -13.80
CA LEU A 375 -27.19 -2.97 -12.73
C LEU A 375 -26.48 -4.08 -11.92
N ALA A 376 -25.81 -5.01 -12.61
CA ALA A 376 -25.08 -6.12 -11.97
C ALA A 376 -23.84 -5.66 -11.17
N THR A 377 -23.36 -4.44 -11.42
CA THR A 377 -22.17 -3.83 -10.80
C THR A 377 -22.54 -2.78 -9.75
N SER A 378 -23.71 -2.90 -9.13
CA SER A 378 -24.16 -1.95 -8.11
C SER A 378 -23.10 -1.75 -7.01
N GLY A 379 -22.78 -0.49 -6.72
CA GLY A 379 -21.77 -0.09 -5.74
C GLY A 379 -20.31 -0.18 -6.19
N ALA A 380 -20.02 -0.61 -7.43
CA ALA A 380 -18.68 -0.61 -8.02
C ALA A 380 -18.17 0.82 -8.30
N VAL A 381 -16.87 1.02 -8.15
CA VAL A 381 -16.21 2.31 -8.44
C VAL A 381 -15.69 2.35 -9.88
N GLY A 382 -15.34 3.55 -10.38
CA GLY A 382 -14.88 3.73 -11.77
C GLY A 382 -13.69 2.85 -12.14
N SER A 383 -12.72 2.65 -11.24
CA SER A 383 -11.58 1.75 -11.47
C SER A 383 -12.00 0.29 -11.62
N ASP A 384 -13.02 -0.16 -10.89
CA ASP A 384 -13.52 -1.53 -10.99
C ASP A 384 -14.20 -1.74 -12.35
N LEU A 385 -15.02 -0.78 -12.78
CA LEU A 385 -15.69 -0.81 -14.08
C LEU A 385 -14.70 -0.81 -15.25
N ALA A 386 -13.67 0.04 -15.18
CA ALA A 386 -12.58 0.05 -16.16
C ALA A 386 -11.87 -1.31 -16.22
N ASN A 387 -11.61 -1.92 -15.05
CA ASN A 387 -10.99 -3.22 -14.97
C ASN A 387 -11.90 -4.34 -15.51
N MET A 388 -13.22 -4.26 -15.31
CA MET A 388 -14.20 -5.21 -15.86
C MET A 388 -14.20 -5.21 -17.39
N ILE A 389 -14.18 -4.03 -18.03
CA ILE A 389 -14.09 -3.93 -19.50
C ILE A 389 -12.78 -4.55 -20.01
N ASN A 390 -11.66 -4.27 -19.33
CA ASN A 390 -10.36 -4.81 -19.70
C ASN A 390 -10.28 -6.34 -19.50
N GLU A 391 -10.79 -6.87 -18.39
CA GLU A 391 -10.84 -8.32 -18.17
C GLU A 391 -11.79 -9.01 -19.17
N ALA A 392 -12.90 -8.39 -19.55
CA ALA A 392 -13.79 -8.90 -20.61
C ALA A 392 -13.07 -8.99 -21.97
N ALA A 393 -12.26 -7.98 -22.31
CA ALA A 393 -11.42 -8.01 -23.51
C ALA A 393 -10.38 -9.15 -23.45
N ILE A 394 -9.73 -9.35 -22.30
CA ILE A 394 -8.79 -10.46 -22.10
C ILE A 394 -9.49 -11.82 -22.23
N LEU A 395 -10.71 -11.96 -21.71
CA LEU A 395 -11.51 -13.19 -21.82
C LEU A 395 -11.96 -13.47 -23.25
N ALA A 396 -12.34 -12.44 -24.00
CA ALA A 396 -12.65 -12.57 -25.43
C ALA A 396 -11.43 -13.07 -26.22
N VAL A 397 -10.24 -12.48 -25.99
CA VAL A 397 -8.99 -12.91 -26.62
C VAL A 397 -8.62 -14.34 -26.22
N LYS A 398 -8.72 -14.69 -24.93
CA LYS A 398 -8.49 -16.08 -24.46
C LYS A 398 -9.45 -17.09 -25.10
N GLY A 399 -10.68 -16.66 -25.37
CA GLY A 399 -11.69 -17.43 -26.09
C GLY A 399 -11.53 -17.41 -27.62
N ASN A 400 -10.42 -16.89 -28.15
CA ASN A 400 -10.18 -16.71 -29.60
C ASN A 400 -11.29 -15.93 -30.32
N ARG A 401 -11.95 -14.99 -29.64
CA ARG A 401 -12.95 -14.10 -30.23
C ARG A 401 -12.34 -12.75 -30.60
N LYS A 402 -12.93 -12.10 -31.61
CA LYS A 402 -12.48 -10.79 -32.13
C LYS A 402 -13.17 -9.60 -31.47
N ALA A 403 -14.32 -9.84 -30.84
CA ALA A 403 -15.12 -8.85 -30.14
C ALA A 403 -15.59 -9.43 -28.80
N VAL A 404 -15.80 -8.54 -27.84
CA VAL A 404 -16.33 -8.85 -26.50
C VAL A 404 -17.83 -9.06 -26.58
N SER A 405 -18.30 -10.17 -26.03
CA SER A 405 -19.72 -10.52 -25.95
C SER A 405 -20.31 -10.23 -24.57
N GLN A 406 -21.64 -10.23 -24.46
CA GLN A 406 -22.33 -10.04 -23.17
C GLN A 406 -21.87 -11.05 -22.09
N LYS A 407 -21.63 -12.30 -22.50
CA LYS A 407 -21.13 -13.36 -21.62
C LYS A 407 -19.76 -13.02 -21.01
N ASP A 408 -18.88 -12.38 -21.78
CA ASP A 408 -17.54 -12.00 -21.28
C ASP A 408 -17.62 -10.89 -20.25
N LEU A 409 -18.54 -9.95 -20.45
CA LEU A 409 -18.76 -8.87 -19.49
C LEU A 409 -19.28 -9.42 -18.17
N PHE A 410 -20.27 -10.32 -18.19
CA PHE A 410 -20.73 -10.99 -16.97
C PHE A 410 -19.63 -11.82 -16.30
N GLU A 411 -18.85 -12.57 -17.07
CA GLU A 411 -17.72 -13.32 -16.52
C GLU A 411 -16.65 -12.39 -15.93
N ALA A 412 -16.40 -11.23 -16.54
CA ALA A 412 -15.49 -10.22 -16.02
C ALA A 412 -16.01 -9.59 -14.73
N VAL A 413 -17.32 -9.33 -14.61
CA VAL A 413 -17.96 -8.88 -13.36
C VAL A 413 -17.69 -9.90 -12.24
N GLU A 414 -17.87 -11.20 -12.51
CA GLU A 414 -17.55 -12.26 -11.54
C GLU A 414 -16.07 -12.28 -11.15
N VAL A 415 -15.18 -12.13 -12.14
CA VAL A 415 -13.72 -12.14 -11.91
C VAL A 415 -13.28 -10.95 -11.06
N VAL A 416 -13.84 -9.76 -11.28
CA VAL A 416 -13.47 -8.54 -10.55
C VAL A 416 -14.09 -8.52 -9.14
N LEU A 417 -15.35 -8.92 -8.99
CA LEU A 417 -16.06 -8.86 -7.70
C LEU A 417 -15.79 -10.06 -6.78
N VAL A 418 -15.65 -11.27 -7.34
CA VAL A 418 -15.55 -12.54 -6.58
C VAL A 418 -14.21 -13.24 -6.77
N GLY A 419 -13.47 -12.89 -7.84
CA GLY A 419 -12.15 -13.43 -8.14
C GLY A 419 -12.13 -14.52 -9.21
N LYS A 420 -10.92 -14.93 -9.58
CA LYS A 420 -10.69 -15.93 -10.62
C LYS A 420 -11.05 -17.33 -10.12
N GLU A 421 -11.46 -18.18 -11.05
CA GLU A 421 -11.77 -19.58 -10.78
C GLU A 421 -10.52 -20.34 -10.32
N LYS A 422 -10.62 -21.09 -9.22
CA LYS A 422 -9.55 -21.99 -8.76
C LYS A 422 -9.72 -23.37 -9.40
N LYS A 423 -9.10 -23.58 -10.55
CA LYS A 423 -9.12 -24.87 -11.26
C LYS A 423 -8.48 -26.03 -10.47
N ASP A 424 -7.50 -25.73 -9.61
CA ASP A 424 -6.76 -26.75 -8.86
C ASP A 424 -7.47 -27.21 -7.58
N ARG A 425 -8.56 -26.53 -7.17
CA ARG A 425 -9.29 -26.86 -5.94
C ARG A 425 -10.49 -27.74 -6.25
N VAL A 426 -10.26 -29.05 -6.31
CA VAL A 426 -11.33 -30.05 -6.47
C VAL A 426 -11.98 -30.31 -5.10
N MET A 427 -13.27 -29.98 -4.96
CA MET A 427 -14.05 -30.32 -3.77
C MET A 427 -14.43 -31.80 -3.74
N ASN A 428 -14.42 -32.41 -2.56
CA ASN A 428 -14.90 -33.78 -2.40
C ASN A 428 -16.43 -33.83 -2.63
N GLN A 429 -16.98 -35.00 -3.01
CA GLN A 429 -18.41 -35.17 -3.26
C GLN A 429 -19.29 -34.73 -2.08
N LYS A 430 -18.84 -34.99 -0.84
CA LYS A 430 -19.54 -34.55 0.37
C LYS A 430 -19.58 -33.03 0.49
N GLU A 431 -18.45 -32.36 0.27
CA GLU A 431 -18.35 -30.90 0.32
C GLU A 431 -19.16 -30.26 -0.80
N ARG A 432 -19.04 -30.79 -2.03
CA ARG A 432 -19.84 -30.36 -3.18
C ARG A 432 -21.33 -30.44 -2.88
N ARG A 433 -21.78 -31.53 -2.25
CA ARG A 433 -23.17 -31.69 -1.84
C ARG A 433 -23.57 -30.64 -0.81
N ILE A 434 -22.78 -30.46 0.25
CA ILE A 434 -23.07 -29.45 1.30
C ILE A 434 -23.18 -28.05 0.69
N VAL A 435 -22.19 -27.62 -0.09
CA VAL A 435 -22.18 -26.31 -0.74
C VAL A 435 -23.37 -26.16 -1.69
N SER A 436 -23.74 -27.21 -2.43
CA SER A 436 -24.91 -27.13 -3.32
C SER A 436 -26.21 -26.87 -2.56
N TYR A 437 -26.44 -27.57 -1.45
CA TYR A 437 -27.63 -27.33 -0.62
C TYR A 437 -27.57 -25.95 0.06
N HIS A 438 -26.38 -25.48 0.44
CA HIS A 438 -26.19 -24.16 1.01
C HIS A 438 -26.58 -23.04 0.01
N GLU A 439 -26.01 -23.05 -1.20
CA GLU A 439 -26.31 -22.04 -2.22
C GLU A 439 -27.78 -22.09 -2.67
N VAL A 440 -28.35 -23.30 -2.81
CA VAL A 440 -29.77 -23.46 -3.14
C VAL A 440 -30.66 -22.95 -2.02
N GLY A 441 -30.25 -23.07 -0.75
CA GLY A 441 -30.96 -22.51 0.40
C GLY A 441 -31.16 -21.00 0.26
N HIS A 442 -30.09 -20.27 -0.05
CA HIS A 442 -30.15 -18.83 -0.31
C HIS A 442 -31.05 -18.50 -1.51
N ALA A 443 -30.80 -19.14 -2.64
CA ALA A 443 -31.53 -18.86 -3.88
C ALA A 443 -33.03 -19.17 -3.77
N LEU A 444 -33.39 -20.28 -3.10
CA LEU A 444 -34.78 -20.70 -2.94
C LEU A 444 -35.54 -19.75 -2.02
N ILE A 445 -34.97 -19.36 -0.87
CA ILE A 445 -35.62 -18.38 0.01
C ILE A 445 -35.83 -17.06 -0.72
N SER A 446 -34.78 -16.55 -1.38
CA SER A 446 -34.87 -15.32 -2.15
C SER A 446 -35.99 -15.41 -3.19
N ALA A 447 -36.08 -16.50 -3.97
CA ALA A 447 -37.12 -16.65 -4.98
C ALA A 447 -38.55 -16.82 -4.43
N LEU A 448 -38.71 -17.21 -3.17
CA LEU A 448 -40.00 -17.35 -2.51
C LEU A 448 -40.48 -16.05 -1.85
N GLN A 449 -39.58 -15.14 -1.55
CA GLN A 449 -39.89 -13.83 -0.99
C GLN A 449 -40.35 -12.86 -2.08
N LYS A 450 -41.13 -11.84 -1.69
CA LYS A 450 -41.66 -10.84 -2.61
C LYS A 450 -40.74 -9.62 -2.78
N ASN A 451 -39.94 -9.32 -1.76
CA ASN A 451 -39.11 -8.11 -1.67
C ASN A 451 -37.62 -8.43 -1.79
N SER A 452 -37.30 -9.48 -2.55
CA SER A 452 -35.96 -10.02 -2.72
C SER A 452 -35.44 -9.75 -4.12
N GLU A 453 -34.13 -9.60 -4.23
CA GLU A 453 -33.46 -9.38 -5.50
C GLU A 453 -33.49 -10.68 -6.34
N PRO A 454 -33.82 -10.62 -7.64
CA PRO A 454 -33.84 -11.79 -8.50
C PRO A 454 -32.49 -12.53 -8.57
N VAL A 455 -32.56 -13.86 -8.54
CA VAL A 455 -31.39 -14.73 -8.72
C VAL A 455 -31.00 -14.77 -10.20
N GLN A 456 -29.77 -14.34 -10.51
CA GLN A 456 -29.23 -14.34 -11.87
C GLN A 456 -28.41 -15.60 -12.16
N LYS A 457 -27.65 -16.10 -11.17
CA LYS A 457 -26.78 -17.27 -11.33
C LYS A 457 -26.49 -17.91 -9.97
N ILE A 458 -26.41 -19.23 -9.94
CA ILE A 458 -25.97 -20.02 -8.79
C ILE A 458 -24.77 -20.82 -9.23
N THR A 459 -23.67 -20.82 -8.47
CA THR A 459 -22.49 -21.63 -8.81
C THR A 459 -21.81 -22.19 -7.57
N ILE A 460 -21.29 -23.41 -7.70
CA ILE A 460 -20.49 -24.09 -6.67
C ILE A 460 -19.03 -24.22 -7.12
N VAL A 461 -18.60 -23.38 -8.05
CA VAL A 461 -17.23 -23.38 -8.54
C VAL A 461 -16.38 -22.47 -7.65
N PRO A 462 -15.31 -23.00 -7.00
CA PRO A 462 -14.55 -22.23 -6.03
C PRO A 462 -13.76 -21.08 -6.67
N ARG A 463 -13.77 -19.92 -6.03
CA ARG A 463 -13.06 -18.70 -6.49
C ARG A 463 -11.88 -18.33 -5.58
N THR A 464 -11.00 -17.46 -6.07
CA THR A 464 -9.77 -17.06 -5.35
C THR A 464 -10.03 -16.32 -4.04
N MET A 465 -11.16 -15.62 -3.89
CA MET A 465 -11.53 -14.89 -2.66
C MET A 465 -12.07 -15.78 -1.53
N GLY A 466 -11.95 -17.11 -1.66
CA GLY A 466 -12.32 -18.05 -0.60
C GLY A 466 -13.76 -18.55 -0.64
N ALA A 467 -14.60 -18.02 -1.54
CA ALA A 467 -15.94 -18.53 -1.80
C ALA A 467 -15.88 -19.94 -2.40
N LEU A 468 -16.56 -20.90 -1.76
CA LEU A 468 -16.73 -22.28 -2.25
C LEU A 468 -17.90 -22.40 -3.24
N GLY A 469 -18.89 -21.52 -3.08
CA GLY A 469 -20.02 -21.28 -3.96
C GLY A 469 -20.53 -19.86 -3.71
N TYR A 470 -21.44 -19.39 -4.56
CA TYR A 470 -22.19 -18.17 -4.32
C TYR A 470 -23.46 -18.09 -5.19
N VAL A 471 -24.41 -17.27 -4.74
CA VAL A 471 -25.58 -16.84 -5.51
C VAL A 471 -25.39 -15.39 -5.95
N MET A 472 -25.51 -15.15 -7.25
CA MET A 472 -25.50 -13.81 -7.83
C MET A 472 -26.92 -13.27 -7.91
N TYR A 473 -27.15 -12.14 -7.26
CA TYR A 473 -28.38 -11.36 -7.33
C TYR A 473 -28.17 -10.15 -8.22
N VAL A 474 -29.17 -9.80 -9.04
CA VAL A 474 -29.16 -8.56 -9.82
C VAL A 474 -30.45 -7.81 -9.52
N PRO A 475 -30.38 -6.61 -8.95
CA PRO A 475 -31.58 -5.83 -8.64
C PRO A 475 -32.29 -5.36 -9.93
N GLU A 476 -33.62 -5.26 -9.90
CA GLU A 476 -34.40 -4.68 -11.01
C GLU A 476 -34.19 -3.16 -11.11
N GLU A 477 -33.99 -2.51 -9.96
CA GLU A 477 -33.77 -1.07 -9.85
C GLU A 477 -32.81 -0.73 -8.69
N GLU A 478 -32.12 0.41 -8.79
CA GLU A 478 -31.22 0.87 -7.73
C GLU A 478 -32.02 1.61 -6.64
N THR A 479 -32.19 0.96 -5.49
CA THR A 479 -32.91 1.51 -4.33
C THR A 479 -31.96 2.01 -3.26
N TYR A 480 -32.12 3.27 -2.83
CA TYR A 480 -31.32 3.86 -1.74
C TYR A 480 -31.94 3.67 -0.35
N LEU A 481 -33.24 3.38 -0.29
CA LEU A 481 -33.99 3.21 0.95
C LEU A 481 -34.49 1.78 1.03
N LYS A 482 -34.29 1.14 2.18
CA LYS A 482 -34.82 -0.20 2.46
C LYS A 482 -35.85 -0.16 3.58
N SER A 483 -37.00 -0.79 3.35
CA SER A 483 -38.04 -0.92 4.37
C SER A 483 -37.63 -1.97 5.43
N ARG A 484 -38.24 -1.90 6.62
CA ARG A 484 -38.03 -2.91 7.67
C ARG A 484 -38.30 -4.33 7.16
N ARG A 485 -39.34 -4.51 6.33
CA ARG A 485 -39.72 -5.82 5.77
C ARG A 485 -38.68 -6.33 4.78
N GLU A 486 -38.11 -5.48 3.94
CA GLU A 486 -37.01 -5.86 3.04
C GLU A 486 -35.76 -6.28 3.81
N LEU A 487 -35.42 -5.58 4.90
CA LEU A 487 -34.29 -5.98 5.74
C LEU A 487 -34.57 -7.30 6.46
N GLU A 488 -35.77 -7.50 7.00
CA GLU A 488 -36.19 -8.79 7.56
C GLU A 488 -36.13 -9.91 6.52
N ASP A 489 -36.59 -9.66 5.30
CA ASP A 489 -36.54 -10.65 4.21
C ASP A 489 -35.10 -10.97 3.80
N MET A 490 -34.22 -9.96 3.76
CA MET A 490 -32.79 -10.12 3.52
C MET A 490 -32.11 -10.97 4.61
N LEU A 491 -32.46 -10.77 5.88
CA LEU A 491 -31.94 -11.60 6.98
C LEU A 491 -32.33 -13.07 6.81
N VAL A 492 -33.58 -13.35 6.42
CA VAL A 492 -34.05 -14.72 6.16
C VAL A 492 -33.30 -15.34 4.98
N SER A 493 -33.06 -14.57 3.91
CA SER A 493 -32.26 -15.01 2.76
C SER A 493 -30.81 -15.31 3.13
N LEU A 494 -30.16 -14.46 3.93
CA LEU A 494 -28.78 -14.69 4.41
C LEU A 494 -28.68 -15.92 5.31
N LEU A 495 -29.69 -16.20 6.13
CA LEU A 495 -29.67 -17.38 7.00
C LEU A 495 -30.13 -18.68 6.29
N GLY A 496 -30.51 -18.57 5.02
CA GLY A 496 -31.01 -19.68 4.20
C GLY A 496 -30.02 -20.80 3.97
N GLY A 497 -28.77 -20.49 3.67
CA GLY A 497 -27.74 -21.52 3.44
C GLY A 497 -27.51 -22.39 4.66
N ARG A 498 -27.38 -21.77 5.84
CA ARG A 498 -27.26 -22.50 7.11
C ARG A 498 -28.52 -23.30 7.45
N ALA A 499 -29.70 -22.75 7.21
CA ALA A 499 -30.97 -23.45 7.44
C ALA A 499 -31.10 -24.70 6.54
N ALA A 500 -30.68 -24.61 5.28
CA ALA A 500 -30.65 -25.75 4.36
C ALA A 500 -29.72 -26.86 4.86
N GLU A 501 -28.52 -26.50 5.34
CA GLU A 501 -27.58 -27.49 5.92
C GLU A 501 -28.19 -28.22 7.12
N GLN A 502 -28.82 -27.48 8.03
CA GLN A 502 -29.47 -28.05 9.22
C GLN A 502 -30.59 -29.03 8.84
N ILE A 503 -31.44 -28.68 7.86
CA ILE A 503 -32.57 -29.50 7.43
C ILE A 503 -32.11 -30.78 6.70
N VAL A 504 -31.04 -30.70 5.92
CA VAL A 504 -30.61 -31.80 5.04
C VAL A 504 -29.61 -32.72 5.74
N PHE A 505 -28.64 -32.17 6.46
CA PHE A 505 -27.53 -32.93 7.04
C PHE A 505 -27.62 -33.06 8.57
N GLY A 506 -28.51 -32.32 9.24
CA GLY A 506 -28.63 -32.31 10.70
C GLY A 506 -27.42 -31.69 11.43
N ASN A 507 -26.43 -31.20 10.69
CA ASN A 507 -25.20 -30.61 11.20
C ASN A 507 -24.88 -29.35 10.38
N VAL A 508 -24.43 -28.30 11.07
CA VAL A 508 -24.00 -27.04 10.45
C VAL A 508 -22.50 -27.04 10.21
N THR A 509 -22.06 -26.31 9.19
CA THR A 509 -20.65 -26.14 8.85
C THR A 509 -20.13 -24.72 9.14
N THR A 510 -18.83 -24.51 8.95
CA THR A 510 -18.19 -23.19 9.02
C THR A 510 -18.42 -22.34 7.77
N GLY A 511 -19.08 -22.87 6.73
CA GLY A 511 -19.30 -22.16 5.46
C GLY A 511 -20.17 -20.91 5.60
N ALA A 512 -21.07 -20.89 6.59
CA ALA A 512 -22.02 -19.80 6.84
C ALA A 512 -21.43 -18.59 7.61
N GLU A 513 -20.12 -18.54 7.87
CA GLU A 513 -19.48 -17.48 8.67
C GLU A 513 -19.79 -16.08 8.15
N ASN A 514 -19.58 -15.86 6.84
CA ASN A 514 -19.82 -14.56 6.18
C ASN A 514 -21.31 -14.16 6.22
N ASP A 515 -22.22 -15.12 6.06
CA ASP A 515 -23.66 -14.84 6.09
C ASP A 515 -24.13 -14.43 7.47
N ILE A 516 -23.60 -15.08 8.51
CA ILE A 516 -23.86 -14.75 9.91
C ILE A 516 -23.30 -13.37 10.23
N GLU A 517 -22.09 -13.06 9.79
CA GLU A 517 -21.48 -11.74 9.98
C GLU A 517 -22.36 -10.64 9.35
N LYS A 518 -22.75 -10.81 8.09
CA LYS A 518 -23.62 -9.87 7.36
C LYS A 518 -24.99 -9.74 8.03
N ALA A 519 -25.63 -10.87 8.37
CA ALA A 519 -26.94 -10.86 9.02
C ALA A 519 -26.86 -10.14 10.38
N THR A 520 -25.81 -10.40 11.16
CA THR A 520 -25.58 -9.74 12.45
C THR A 520 -25.36 -8.23 12.27
N GLY A 521 -24.58 -7.83 11.26
CA GLY A 521 -24.36 -6.42 10.92
C GLY A 521 -25.65 -5.69 10.58
N ILE A 522 -26.50 -6.29 9.73
CA ILE A 522 -27.81 -5.73 9.35
C ILE A 522 -28.73 -5.64 10.57
N ALA A 523 -28.88 -6.73 11.34
CA ALA A 523 -29.72 -6.74 12.53
C ALA A 523 -29.27 -5.70 13.56
N LYS A 524 -27.96 -5.55 13.77
CA LYS A 524 -27.40 -4.52 14.65
C LYS A 524 -27.68 -3.11 14.12
N ALA A 525 -27.58 -2.87 12.81
CA ALA A 525 -27.91 -1.58 12.21
C ALA A 525 -29.42 -1.26 12.32
N MET A 526 -30.29 -2.25 12.15
CA MET A 526 -31.74 -2.11 12.35
C MET A 526 -32.07 -1.60 13.76
N VAL A 527 -31.42 -2.17 14.78
CA VAL A 527 -31.65 -1.78 16.18
C VAL A 527 -30.98 -0.45 16.52
N THR A 528 -29.72 -0.24 16.12
CA THR A 528 -28.89 0.86 16.62
C THR A 528 -28.89 2.13 15.77
N LYS A 529 -29.01 1.99 14.44
CA LYS A 529 -28.91 3.12 13.48
C LYS A 529 -30.26 3.51 12.92
N TYR A 530 -31.11 2.53 12.57
CA TYR A 530 -32.37 2.79 11.88
C TYR A 530 -33.58 2.93 12.81
N GLY A 531 -33.44 2.65 14.11
CA GLY A 531 -34.54 2.75 15.07
C GLY A 531 -35.70 1.80 14.77
N MET A 532 -35.41 0.61 14.23
CA MET A 532 -36.43 -0.36 13.81
C MET A 532 -36.84 -1.36 14.91
N SER A 533 -36.26 -1.26 16.11
CA SER A 533 -36.68 -2.05 17.27
C SER A 533 -37.82 -1.38 18.04
N SER A 534 -38.84 -2.15 18.41
CA SER A 534 -39.92 -1.67 19.27
C SER A 534 -39.47 -1.36 20.70
N ASN A 535 -38.38 -2.00 21.15
CA ASN A 535 -37.90 -1.86 22.53
C ASN A 535 -37.13 -0.55 22.73
N PHE A 536 -36.38 -0.10 21.72
CA PHE A 536 -35.55 1.12 21.78
C PHE A 536 -36.19 2.31 21.04
N GLY A 537 -37.22 2.06 20.22
CA GLY A 537 -37.88 3.10 19.43
C GLY A 537 -36.92 3.76 18.44
N LEU A 538 -37.02 5.08 18.32
CA LEU A 538 -36.28 5.89 17.34
C LEU A 538 -34.88 6.33 17.84
N MET A 539 -34.39 5.76 18.95
CA MET A 539 -33.12 6.18 19.54
C MET A 539 -31.93 5.71 18.69
N GLY A 540 -31.06 6.64 18.30
CA GLY A 540 -29.79 6.32 17.67
C GLY A 540 -28.76 5.91 18.73
N LEU A 541 -28.48 4.60 18.84
CA LEU A 541 -27.60 4.02 19.86
C LEU A 541 -26.15 3.87 19.39
N ALA A 542 -25.87 4.16 18.12
CA ALA A 542 -24.54 4.04 17.57
C ALA A 542 -24.23 5.11 16.53
N ARG A 543 -22.97 5.56 16.54
CA ARG A 543 -22.41 6.52 15.58
C ARG A 543 -21.32 5.88 14.76
N THR A 544 -21.16 6.31 13.51
CA THR A 544 -20.05 5.89 12.65
C THR A 544 -18.97 6.95 12.77
N GLU A 545 -17.81 6.63 13.36
CA GLU A 545 -16.76 7.64 13.59
C GLU A 545 -15.95 7.94 12.31
N ASP A 546 -15.65 6.92 11.50
CA ASP A 546 -14.92 7.12 10.25
C ASP A 546 -15.68 6.57 9.03
N GLN A 547 -16.41 7.44 8.32
CA GLN A 547 -17.20 7.02 7.14
C GLN A 547 -16.35 6.46 6.00
N TYR A 548 -15.11 6.96 5.83
CA TYR A 548 -14.23 6.62 4.70
C TYR A 548 -13.05 5.69 5.06
N LEU A 549 -12.88 5.33 6.33
CA LEU A 549 -11.66 4.68 6.84
C LEU A 549 -11.93 3.28 7.38
N SER A 550 -12.53 3.21 8.57
CA SER A 550 -12.80 1.97 9.27
C SER A 550 -14.27 1.57 9.18
N GLY A 551 -15.17 2.53 8.89
CA GLY A 551 -16.61 2.35 9.06
C GLY A 551 -16.98 1.96 10.50
N ARG A 552 -16.06 2.16 11.47
CA ARG A 552 -16.22 1.62 12.81
C ARG A 552 -17.41 2.28 13.46
N THR A 553 -18.36 1.44 13.83
CA THR A 553 -19.56 1.84 14.54
C THR A 553 -19.25 1.78 16.04
N VAL A 554 -19.29 2.93 16.69
CA VAL A 554 -19.09 3.06 18.13
C VAL A 554 -20.46 3.22 18.77
N MET A 555 -20.71 2.43 19.82
CA MET A 555 -21.95 2.54 20.59
C MET A 555 -21.92 3.82 21.42
N ASP A 556 -22.99 4.59 21.34
CA ASP A 556 -23.17 5.85 22.08
C ASP A 556 -24.26 5.64 23.14
N CYS A 557 -24.09 4.61 23.97
CA CYS A 557 -25.04 4.23 25.00
C CYS A 557 -24.32 3.58 26.20
N ALA A 558 -25.03 3.49 27.33
CA ALA A 558 -24.51 2.78 28.50
C ALA A 558 -24.33 1.27 28.23
N ASP A 559 -23.41 0.63 28.93
CA ASP A 559 -23.12 -0.82 28.76
C ASP A 559 -24.36 -1.69 28.97
N VAL A 560 -25.25 -1.31 29.88
CA VAL A 560 -26.52 -2.00 30.12
C VAL A 560 -27.42 -1.95 28.88
N THR A 561 -27.50 -0.80 28.23
CA THR A 561 -28.26 -0.64 26.98
C THR A 561 -27.61 -1.42 25.84
N ALA A 562 -26.27 -1.44 25.76
CA ALA A 562 -25.55 -2.24 24.78
C ALA A 562 -25.85 -3.75 24.93
N ALA A 563 -25.89 -4.27 26.16
CA ALA A 563 -26.27 -5.66 26.43
C ALA A 563 -27.72 -5.96 26.01
N GLN A 564 -28.65 -5.01 26.22
CA GLN A 564 -30.03 -5.17 25.75
C GLN A 564 -30.13 -5.16 24.21
N VAL A 565 -29.28 -4.38 23.53
CA VAL A 565 -29.20 -4.37 22.07
C VAL A 565 -28.80 -5.75 21.56
N ASP A 566 -27.80 -6.38 22.19
CA ASP A 566 -27.33 -7.71 21.78
C ASP A 566 -28.42 -8.78 21.94
N GLU A 567 -29.22 -8.73 23.01
CA GLU A 567 -30.38 -9.64 23.17
C GLU A 567 -31.47 -9.41 22.11
N GLU A 568 -31.73 -8.16 21.74
CA GLU A 568 -32.68 -7.84 20.67
C GLU A 568 -32.18 -8.33 19.30
N VAL A 569 -30.89 -8.13 18.99
CA VAL A 569 -30.26 -8.64 17.76
C VAL A 569 -30.36 -10.16 17.69
N LYS A 570 -30.05 -10.85 18.79
CA LYS A 570 -30.18 -12.31 18.90
C LYS A 570 -31.61 -12.78 18.64
N LYS A 571 -32.61 -12.07 19.14
CA LYS A 571 -34.03 -12.37 18.89
C LYS A 571 -34.39 -12.21 17.40
N ILE A 572 -34.00 -11.09 16.78
CA ILE A 572 -34.24 -10.83 15.35
C ILE A 572 -33.62 -11.93 14.48
N LEU A 573 -32.37 -12.31 14.76
CA LEU A 573 -31.68 -13.37 14.02
C LEU A 573 -32.33 -14.74 14.22
N LYS A 574 -32.80 -15.04 15.43
CA LYS A 574 -33.52 -16.28 15.72
C LYS A 574 -34.83 -16.35 14.94
N ASP A 575 -35.63 -15.29 14.98
CA ASP A 575 -36.92 -15.24 14.27
C ASP A 575 -36.72 -15.37 12.75
N ALA A 576 -35.68 -14.73 12.20
CA ALA A 576 -35.31 -14.86 10.79
C ALA A 576 -34.85 -16.28 10.43
N TYR A 577 -34.05 -16.93 11.30
CA TYR A 577 -33.60 -18.31 11.12
C TYR A 577 -34.75 -19.32 11.18
N ASP A 578 -35.66 -19.17 12.15
CA ASP A 578 -36.82 -20.04 12.30
C ASP A 578 -37.76 -19.92 11.09
N LYS A 579 -37.92 -18.71 10.54
CA LYS A 579 -38.65 -18.47 9.27
C LYS A 579 -37.94 -19.09 8.07
N ALA A 580 -36.61 -19.03 8.00
CA ALA A 580 -35.84 -19.70 6.94
C ALA A 580 -36.02 -21.22 7.00
N LEU A 581 -35.99 -21.80 8.21
CA LEU A 581 -36.21 -23.22 8.42
C LEU A 581 -37.61 -23.67 7.97
N SER A 582 -38.67 -22.94 8.35
CA SER A 582 -40.03 -23.30 7.95
C SER A 582 -40.22 -23.23 6.43
N MET A 583 -39.75 -22.14 5.81
CA MET A 583 -39.84 -21.95 4.35
C MET A 583 -39.11 -23.05 3.57
N LEU A 584 -37.91 -23.44 4.01
CA LEU A 584 -37.16 -24.50 3.34
C LEU A 584 -37.75 -25.89 3.61
N ALA A 585 -38.27 -26.15 4.82
CA ALA A 585 -38.90 -27.42 5.16
C ALA A 585 -40.19 -27.66 4.33
N GLU A 586 -41.01 -26.63 4.15
CA GLU A 586 -42.21 -26.69 3.29
C GLU A 586 -41.89 -26.94 1.81
N ASN A 587 -40.68 -26.57 1.37
CA ASN A 587 -40.24 -26.64 -0.02
C ASN A 587 -39.11 -27.64 -0.25
N ARG A 588 -39.00 -28.66 0.62
CA ARG A 588 -37.90 -29.63 0.61
C ARG A 588 -37.73 -30.34 -0.73
N ASP A 589 -38.83 -30.80 -1.33
CA ASP A 589 -38.81 -31.48 -2.63
C ASP A 589 -38.24 -30.62 -3.76
N VAL A 590 -38.46 -29.30 -3.70
CA VAL A 590 -37.93 -28.35 -4.68
C VAL A 590 -36.44 -28.14 -4.45
N MET A 591 -36.04 -27.96 -3.19
CA MET A 591 -34.64 -27.79 -2.80
C MET A 591 -33.79 -29.00 -3.25
N ASP A 592 -34.24 -30.22 -2.99
CA ASP A 592 -33.51 -31.44 -3.34
C ASP A 592 -33.29 -31.54 -4.86
N LYS A 593 -34.31 -31.25 -5.68
CA LYS A 593 -34.21 -31.27 -7.15
C LYS A 593 -33.24 -30.24 -7.71
N ILE A 594 -33.27 -29.02 -7.17
CA ILE A 594 -32.37 -27.93 -7.62
C ILE A 594 -30.94 -28.25 -7.18
N ALA A 595 -30.75 -28.76 -5.96
CA ALA A 595 -29.44 -29.18 -5.47
C ALA A 595 -28.86 -30.32 -6.31
N ASP A 596 -29.64 -31.33 -6.67
CA ASP A 596 -29.20 -32.43 -7.54
C ASP A 596 -28.80 -31.93 -8.94
N PHE A 597 -29.54 -30.96 -9.49
CA PHE A 597 -29.16 -30.33 -10.75
C PHE A 597 -27.84 -29.56 -10.63
N LEU A 598 -27.66 -28.81 -9.54
CA LEU A 598 -26.45 -28.02 -9.26
C LEU A 598 -25.22 -28.91 -9.05
N ILE A 599 -25.37 -30.04 -8.37
CA ILE A 599 -24.27 -31.01 -8.14
C ILE A 599 -23.74 -31.56 -9.47
N ASN A 600 -24.62 -31.76 -10.46
CA ASN A 600 -24.28 -32.32 -11.76
C ASN A 600 -23.74 -31.28 -12.76
N ARG A 601 -24.29 -30.05 -12.76
CA ARG A 601 -23.94 -29.00 -13.73
C ARG A 601 -22.97 -27.94 -13.19
N GLU A 602 -22.75 -27.92 -11.88
CA GLU A 602 -21.90 -26.97 -11.12
C GLU A 602 -22.34 -25.51 -11.17
N THR A 603 -23.19 -25.13 -12.12
CA THR A 603 -23.73 -23.80 -12.31
C THR A 603 -25.15 -23.89 -12.85
N ILE A 604 -26.03 -23.01 -12.36
CA ILE A 604 -27.41 -22.86 -12.81
C ILE A 604 -27.66 -21.39 -13.12
N THR A 605 -28.26 -21.09 -14.27
CA THR A 605 -28.72 -19.74 -14.59
C THR A 605 -30.05 -19.43 -13.90
N GLY A 606 -30.34 -18.15 -13.65
CA GLY A 606 -31.60 -17.71 -13.03
C GLY A 606 -32.84 -18.20 -13.78
N ARG A 607 -32.76 -18.31 -15.12
CA ARG A 607 -33.83 -18.85 -15.97
C ARG A 607 -34.08 -20.34 -15.70
N GLU A 608 -33.02 -21.15 -15.75
CA GLU A 608 -33.09 -22.60 -15.48
C GLU A 608 -33.59 -22.85 -14.05
N PHE A 609 -33.10 -22.07 -13.08
CA PHE A 609 -33.54 -22.14 -11.70
C PHE A 609 -35.06 -21.88 -11.57
N MET A 610 -35.56 -20.81 -12.20
CA MET A 610 -37.00 -20.48 -12.17
C MET A 610 -37.85 -21.52 -12.92
N GLU A 611 -37.34 -22.12 -13.99
CA GLU A 611 -38.02 -23.20 -14.70
C GLU A 611 -38.19 -24.44 -13.82
N ILE A 612 -37.13 -24.88 -13.13
CA ILE A 612 -37.18 -26.02 -12.19
C ILE A 612 -38.13 -25.72 -11.03
N LEU A 613 -38.09 -24.51 -10.47
CA LEU A 613 -38.95 -24.06 -9.38
C LEU A 613 -40.43 -24.12 -9.80
N ARG A 614 -40.79 -23.51 -10.94
CA ARG A 614 -42.17 -23.46 -11.43
C ARG A 614 -42.70 -24.83 -11.81
N ARG A 615 -41.89 -25.64 -12.49
CA ARG A 615 -42.25 -27.02 -12.88
C ARG A 615 -42.54 -27.88 -11.65
N THR A 616 -41.74 -27.72 -10.59
CA THR A 616 -41.93 -28.50 -9.36
C THR A 616 -43.14 -28.04 -8.55
N LYS A 617 -43.39 -26.73 -8.50
CA LYS A 617 -44.56 -26.15 -7.82
C LYS A 617 -45.86 -26.16 -8.63
N LYS A 618 -45.84 -26.64 -9.88
CA LYS A 618 -46.97 -26.61 -10.83
C LYS A 618 -47.57 -25.20 -10.99
N MET A 619 -46.73 -24.18 -11.08
CA MET A 619 -47.15 -22.80 -11.34
C MET A 619 -47.34 -22.58 -12.84
N GLU A 620 -48.36 -21.82 -13.25
CA GLU A 620 -48.56 -21.42 -14.65
C GLU A 620 -47.38 -20.57 -15.16
N PRO A 621 -47.02 -20.68 -16.45
CA PRO A 621 -46.00 -19.83 -17.05
C PRO A 621 -46.44 -18.34 -17.02
N PRO A 622 -45.51 -17.39 -16.86
CA PRO A 622 -45.85 -15.98 -16.73
C PRO A 622 -46.48 -15.45 -18.02
N SER A 623 -47.49 -14.57 -17.88
CA SER A 623 -48.21 -13.91 -18.98
C SER A 623 -47.42 -12.82 -19.70
N SER A 624 -46.17 -12.56 -19.28
CA SER A 624 -45.23 -11.71 -20.01
C SER A 624 -43.80 -12.13 -19.69
N GLU A 625 -42.99 -12.32 -20.72
CA GLU A 625 -41.54 -12.34 -20.60
C GLU A 625 -41.09 -10.93 -20.21
N LYS A 626 -41.14 -10.59 -18.91
CA LYS A 626 -40.24 -9.55 -18.41
C LYS A 626 -38.83 -10.03 -18.76
N LYS A 627 -38.12 -9.23 -19.57
CA LYS A 627 -36.76 -9.49 -20.03
C LYS A 627 -35.88 -9.79 -18.83
N VAL A 628 -35.73 -11.07 -18.49
CA VAL A 628 -34.57 -11.54 -17.73
C VAL A 628 -33.39 -11.16 -18.58
N ILE A 629 -32.54 -10.27 -18.08
CA ILE A 629 -31.34 -9.80 -18.75
C ILE A 629 -30.63 -11.00 -19.39
N LEU A 630 -30.57 -10.98 -20.72
CA LEU A 630 -30.14 -12.10 -21.56
C LEU A 630 -28.67 -12.43 -21.24
N VAL A 631 -28.41 -13.70 -20.93
CA VAL A 631 -27.08 -14.33 -20.93
C VAL A 631 -26.85 -14.97 -22.28
#